data_AF-A0A847K0T3-F1
#
_entry.id   AF-A0A847K0T3-F1
#
_cell.length_a   1.000
_cell.length_b   1.000
_cell.length_c   1.000
_cell.angle_alpha   90.00
_cell.angle_beta   90.00
_cell.angle_gamma   90.00
#
_symmetry.space_group_name_H-M   'P 1'
#
loop_
_entity.id
_entity.type
_entity.pdbx_description
1 polymer ?
#
loop_
_entity_poly.entity_id
_entity_poly.type
_entity_poly.pdbx_seq_one_letter_code
_entity_poly.pdbx_strand_id
1 'polypeptide(L)'
;MPDVHMPAIRRLTVRDAEEVLRFLEGLDDETVRLFHPHKFDFDHVLRLLRGRLSGAVDAFGAHDGGGALIGYAWLWSMETQRPGLGICVAEGHRGQGIGRALMERVLDEAVLRGKPEVSLSVVPDNERALNLYRSLGFEIVERAQGPHRDYFCMTYRSDLSPASRAQAIRRRLKDAQIRLVPYSHPDWAWVHTRHWHAHRYALVFDEALQAVARNPGFRWYCDNVACQLSALLDHRLELLPELRRQVAAGRIDVCGGYANVRPNMVGDETFVRSLVLGKRAWAETIPEAEVVVHADAVDVAVGHAQMPQLLTLGGYRYLRMWRPYGALSLKGIPNDFIWRGMDGTEIPVARGCYGGLWAFDGPSRALLDPSSADPDEVVCALWDTELESRVRYADTPLAWLAVGCDDARPNRLIDDTPFDVDGLARWWNAHETAPMSFATPTEYFAELMAHRDRLQTIEGTLDPCDVAYNAAWNGEQGLHQMRIVNDRLLVEAELFRTLAWCARRHVSDPGPSREGSSDGELTDLWKDHLLTCAHATQWLYVEDFRAMRDRADRVRLTAARLRDDAIRSVARAMDLPDDTAYLVANPLPWERDAVVEMNLSRFGDAWPVRLTDLDGHPLPHQVVHEHRGQGGYPEQRVAVRLHLPAGGITGVRQMPAADALPASAASASPRRWSGLDNGVVRLDMREGRIMAVQQSGRRRRSRSLDAPLGLEWGGIVVKEVATQEGPLHVGPIRAEHVVEWTLGEAMEDGPVRWRYRRRGQALGIPVAMDVILTLGSPRVDFEVSVDWPGLDGFMAVRFPLPVPCRMRGDIPFGVEVRDIAGEPYMKDHWVGPHSMERVRDGLFYARSFVAVEQPDGQSYAVIGRNTDRYYLRHCTGRYLEHILINSVVTLDEWEHQVEPSTLHGRGPHRFMFSLLPCFDGSSGAHRVRAAAEARSEPIVLDAVRSAPAPPPPLPSPVKGEGDLLPPSPAAGGGQGEGGIIVSPNANLTAFRLVDGAVEMRLHECCGESSTAHMGLPFEPASATLTDFLGKPMPGTVRVSGRHIELDLSPWQIVTVRLARALAG
;
A
#
# COMPACT_ATOMS: atom_id res chain seq x y z
N MET A 1 17.04 55.57 5.60
CA MET A 1 15.77 54.94 5.19
C MET A 1 15.65 53.66 5.99
N PRO A 2 14.48 53.31 6.55
CA PRO A 2 14.33 52.00 7.17
C PRO A 2 14.48 50.93 6.09
N ASP A 3 15.20 49.85 6.38
CA ASP A 3 15.29 48.67 5.51
C ASP A 3 13.87 48.15 5.25
N VAL A 4 13.32 48.47 4.08
CA VAL A 4 12.06 47.89 3.62
C VAL A 4 12.37 46.43 3.30
N HIS A 5 12.11 45.54 4.25
CA HIS A 5 12.24 44.12 4.02
C HIS A 5 11.28 43.75 2.90
N MET A 6 11.83 43.31 1.77
CA MET A 6 11.03 42.87 0.62
C MET A 6 10.13 41.70 1.05
N PRO A 7 8.83 41.73 0.74
CA PRO A 7 7.92 40.65 1.14
C PRO A 7 8.28 39.33 0.49
N ALA A 8 8.00 38.23 1.19
CA ALA A 8 8.21 36.89 0.68
C ALA A 8 7.18 36.57 -0.39
N ILE A 9 7.63 36.29 -1.62
CA ILE A 9 6.77 35.86 -2.74
C ILE A 9 6.86 34.35 -2.87
N ARG A 10 5.74 33.66 -2.63
CA ARG A 10 5.61 32.20 -2.81
C ARG A 10 4.41 31.88 -3.69
N ARG A 11 4.32 30.63 -4.12
CA ARG A 11 3.16 30.13 -4.88
C ARG A 11 1.94 29.98 -3.98
N LEU A 12 0.75 30.28 -4.52
CA LEU A 12 -0.52 30.03 -3.86
C LEU A 12 -1.05 28.64 -4.25
N THR A 13 -1.47 27.87 -3.27
CA THR A 13 -2.01 26.51 -3.37
C THR A 13 -3.49 26.51 -3.01
N VAL A 14 -4.19 25.38 -3.20
CA VAL A 14 -5.60 25.24 -2.76
C VAL A 14 -5.79 25.46 -1.25
N ARG A 15 -4.74 25.34 -0.44
CA ARG A 15 -4.76 25.59 1.00
C ARG A 15 -4.80 27.08 1.33
N ASP A 16 -4.31 27.93 0.43
CA ASP A 16 -4.32 29.37 0.59
C ASP A 16 -5.69 29.97 0.22
N ALA A 17 -6.69 29.16 -0.14
CA ALA A 17 -7.99 29.64 -0.60
C ALA A 17 -8.70 30.53 0.42
N GLU A 18 -8.65 30.19 1.72
CA GLU A 18 -9.23 31.02 2.77
C GLU A 18 -8.47 32.33 2.97
N GLU A 19 -7.14 32.30 2.84
CA GLU A 19 -6.30 33.50 2.94
C GLU A 19 -6.53 34.45 1.75
N VAL A 20 -6.60 33.90 0.53
CA VAL A 20 -6.94 34.65 -0.67
C VAL A 20 -8.34 35.24 -0.55
N LEU A 21 -9.32 34.48 -0.03
CA LEU A 21 -10.67 35.00 0.19
C LEU A 21 -10.66 36.16 1.19
N ARG A 22 -9.99 36.01 2.34
CA ARG A 22 -9.85 37.09 3.34
C ARG A 22 -9.15 38.32 2.77
N PHE A 23 -8.12 38.14 1.95
CA PHE A 23 -7.44 39.23 1.25
C PHE A 23 -8.42 40.00 0.34
N LEU A 24 -9.24 39.27 -0.43
CA LEU A 24 -10.22 39.85 -1.35
C LEU A 24 -11.36 40.58 -0.61
N GLU A 25 -11.85 40.00 0.49
CA GLU A 25 -12.88 40.60 1.37
C GLU A 25 -12.37 41.85 2.09
N GLY A 26 -11.06 41.94 2.33
CA GLY A 26 -10.41 43.08 2.99
C GLY A 26 -10.03 44.25 2.06
N LEU A 27 -10.38 44.19 0.76
CA LEU A 27 -10.09 45.27 -0.19
C LEU A 27 -11.05 46.46 -0.01
N ASP A 28 -10.50 47.68 -0.09
CA ASP A 28 -11.26 48.93 -0.08
C ASP A 28 -12.07 49.16 -1.36
N ASP A 29 -13.11 50.00 -1.28
CA ASP A 29 -14.03 50.29 -2.38
C ASP A 29 -13.32 50.81 -3.63
N GLU A 30 -12.25 51.61 -3.48
CA GLU A 30 -11.48 52.11 -4.63
C GLU A 30 -10.75 50.96 -5.33
N THR A 31 -10.12 50.06 -4.58
CA THR A 31 -9.45 48.88 -5.13
C THR A 31 -10.41 47.94 -5.83
N VAL A 32 -11.55 47.61 -5.20
CA VAL A 32 -12.60 46.80 -5.81
C VAL A 32 -13.10 47.48 -7.09
N ARG A 33 -13.32 48.79 -7.03
CA ARG A 33 -13.70 49.59 -8.20
C ARG A 33 -12.62 49.57 -9.27
N LEU A 34 -11.33 49.57 -9.01
CA LEU A 34 -10.30 49.60 -10.07
C LEU A 34 -9.92 48.22 -10.61
N PHE A 35 -10.22 47.16 -9.86
CA PHE A 35 -9.76 45.80 -10.13
C PHE A 35 -10.83 44.87 -10.76
N HIS A 36 -12.11 45.27 -10.75
CA HIS A 36 -13.22 44.55 -11.41
C HIS A 36 -13.27 43.04 -11.07
N PRO A 37 -13.29 42.63 -9.79
CA PRO A 37 -13.41 41.22 -9.49
C PRO A 37 -14.84 40.79 -9.84
N HIS A 38 -14.97 39.66 -10.56
CA HIS A 38 -16.22 38.91 -10.61
C HIS A 38 -16.61 38.46 -9.18
N LYS A 39 -17.76 37.80 -8.98
CA LYS A 39 -18.09 37.24 -7.66
C LYS A 39 -17.02 36.20 -7.26
N PHE A 40 -16.11 36.58 -6.36
CA PHE A 40 -15.15 35.69 -5.72
C PHE A 40 -15.73 35.21 -4.38
N ASP A 41 -16.52 34.15 -4.45
CA ASP A 41 -16.82 33.33 -3.26
C ASP A 41 -15.69 32.29 -3.06
N PHE A 42 -15.71 31.62 -1.92
CA PHE A 42 -14.76 30.55 -1.61
C PHE A 42 -14.69 29.49 -2.73
N ASP A 43 -15.83 29.10 -3.30
CA ASP A 43 -15.91 28.13 -4.38
C ASP A 43 -15.24 28.60 -5.67
N HIS A 44 -15.28 29.90 -5.98
CA HIS A 44 -14.57 30.47 -7.12
C HIS A 44 -13.06 30.53 -6.89
N VAL A 45 -12.60 31.01 -5.73
CA VAL A 45 -11.17 30.99 -5.34
C VAL A 45 -10.63 29.57 -5.39
N LEU A 46 -11.35 28.62 -4.80
CA LEU A 46 -10.98 27.22 -4.78
C LEU A 46 -10.94 26.63 -6.20
N ARG A 47 -11.92 26.95 -7.07
CA ARG A 47 -11.88 26.52 -8.49
C ARG A 47 -10.66 27.06 -9.24
N LEU A 48 -10.29 28.31 -9.02
CA LEU A 48 -9.13 28.91 -9.69
C LEU A 48 -7.81 28.31 -9.21
N LEU A 49 -7.65 28.13 -7.90
CA LEU A 49 -6.51 27.44 -7.33
C LEU A 49 -6.50 25.96 -7.74
N ARG A 50 -7.68 25.35 -7.95
CA ARG A 50 -7.81 24.02 -8.57
C ARG A 50 -7.42 24.02 -10.06
N GLY A 51 -7.53 25.14 -10.76
CA GLY A 51 -6.99 25.29 -12.12
C GLY A 51 -5.47 25.11 -12.20
N ARG A 52 -4.76 25.25 -11.06
CA ARG A 52 -3.33 24.88 -10.98
C ARG A 52 -3.13 23.37 -11.06
N LEU A 53 -4.10 22.57 -10.61
CA LEU A 53 -4.06 21.11 -10.70
C LEU A 53 -4.07 20.63 -12.16
N SER A 54 -4.58 21.41 -13.11
CA SER A 54 -4.52 21.05 -14.53
C SER A 54 -3.39 21.77 -15.28
N GLY A 55 -2.60 22.60 -14.57
CA GLY A 55 -1.61 23.49 -15.18
C GLY A 55 -2.20 24.67 -15.96
N ALA A 56 -3.53 24.85 -15.94
CA ALA A 56 -4.24 25.92 -16.65
C ALA A 56 -4.07 27.30 -15.98
N VAL A 57 -3.70 27.30 -14.69
CA VAL A 57 -3.46 28.50 -13.88
C VAL A 57 -2.11 28.40 -13.18
N ASP A 58 -1.44 29.53 -12.97
CA ASP A 58 -0.41 29.65 -11.94
C ASP A 58 -0.61 30.91 -11.11
N ALA A 59 -0.23 30.87 -9.83
CA ALA A 59 -0.59 31.90 -8.87
C ALA A 59 0.51 32.12 -7.83
N PHE A 60 0.85 33.38 -7.59
CA PHE A 60 1.83 33.81 -6.59
C PHE A 60 1.23 34.81 -5.62
N GLY A 61 1.63 34.73 -4.35
CA GLY A 61 1.23 35.60 -3.26
C GLY A 61 2.44 36.23 -2.59
N ALA A 62 2.37 37.53 -2.33
CA ALA A 62 3.33 38.29 -1.53
C ALA A 62 2.83 38.35 -0.08
N HIS A 63 3.68 38.00 0.88
CA HIS A 63 3.36 37.97 2.30
C HIS A 63 4.26 38.93 3.08
N ASP A 64 3.68 39.61 4.07
CA ASP A 64 4.44 40.50 4.96
C ASP A 64 5.28 39.71 5.99
N GLY A 65 6.03 40.41 6.84
CA GLY A 65 6.84 39.79 7.90
C GLY A 65 6.04 39.06 8.99
N GLY A 66 4.72 39.27 9.04
CA GLY A 66 3.79 38.52 9.89
C GLY A 66 3.15 37.31 9.19
N GLY A 67 3.46 37.09 7.91
CA GLY A 67 2.94 35.99 7.11
C GLY A 67 1.58 36.25 6.47
N ALA A 68 1.02 37.46 6.55
CA ALA A 68 -0.26 37.78 5.94
C ALA A 68 -0.12 38.07 4.44
N LEU A 69 -1.00 37.52 3.61
CA LEU A 69 -1.10 37.83 2.19
C LEU A 69 -1.44 39.32 1.98
N ILE A 70 -0.54 40.05 1.31
CA ILE A 70 -0.65 41.49 1.03
C ILE A 70 -0.74 41.82 -0.47
N GLY A 71 -0.64 40.81 -1.33
CA GLY A 71 -0.89 40.92 -2.77
C GLY A 71 -0.76 39.58 -3.47
N TYR A 72 -1.31 39.48 -4.68
CA TYR A 72 -1.19 38.29 -5.52
C TYR A 72 -1.08 38.64 -7.00
N ALA A 73 -0.52 37.72 -7.79
CA ALA A 73 -0.55 37.76 -9.24
C ALA A 73 -0.81 36.36 -9.82
N TRP A 74 -1.70 36.27 -10.81
CA TRP A 74 -2.10 35.03 -11.46
C TRP A 74 -1.88 35.08 -12.96
N LEU A 75 -1.56 33.93 -13.51
CA LEU A 75 -1.69 33.61 -14.93
C LEU A 75 -2.81 32.59 -15.10
N TRP A 76 -3.70 32.79 -16.07
CA TRP A 76 -4.70 31.79 -16.45
C TRP A 76 -4.69 31.58 -17.97
N SER A 77 -5.38 30.53 -18.40
CA SER A 77 -5.36 30.06 -19.77
C SER A 77 -3.93 29.71 -20.24
N MET A 78 -3.18 29.08 -19.35
CA MET A 78 -1.79 28.65 -19.56
C MET A 78 -1.68 27.54 -20.62
N GLU A 79 -2.78 26.95 -21.07
CA GLU A 79 -2.87 26.08 -22.24
C GLU A 79 -2.69 26.85 -23.56
N THR A 80 -2.85 28.18 -23.56
CA THR A 80 -2.72 29.02 -24.76
C THR A 80 -1.30 29.59 -24.93
N GLN A 81 -1.02 30.19 -26.08
CA GLN A 81 0.23 30.93 -26.34
C GLN A 81 0.24 32.33 -25.69
N ARG A 82 -0.93 32.84 -25.28
CA ARG A 82 -1.11 34.18 -24.72
C ARG A 82 -1.97 34.10 -23.45
N PRO A 83 -1.44 33.61 -22.32
CA PRO A 83 -2.17 33.60 -21.05
C PRO A 83 -2.63 35.00 -20.63
N GLY A 84 -3.71 35.04 -19.86
CA GLY A 84 -4.19 36.24 -19.20
C GLY A 84 -3.51 36.42 -17.84
N LEU A 85 -3.29 37.68 -17.44
CA LEU A 85 -2.64 38.06 -16.18
C LEU A 85 -3.56 38.97 -15.36
N GLY A 86 -3.60 38.70 -14.06
CA GLY A 86 -4.30 39.52 -13.07
C GLY A 86 -3.43 39.73 -11.84
N ILE A 87 -3.45 40.95 -11.29
CA ILE A 87 -2.60 41.32 -10.16
C ILE A 87 -3.31 42.30 -9.23
N CYS A 88 -3.24 42.03 -7.92
CA CYS A 88 -3.76 42.93 -6.89
C CYS A 88 -2.73 43.09 -5.76
N VAL A 89 -2.63 44.31 -5.22
CA VAL A 89 -1.85 44.63 -4.01
C VAL A 89 -2.73 45.45 -3.09
N ALA A 90 -2.76 45.08 -1.80
CA ALA A 90 -3.54 45.78 -0.77
C ALA A 90 -3.16 47.26 -0.67
N GLU A 91 -4.12 48.10 -0.25
CA GLU A 91 -3.97 49.56 -0.23
C GLU A 91 -2.73 50.02 0.56
N GLY A 92 -2.58 49.52 1.79
CA GLY A 92 -1.48 49.87 2.70
C GLY A 92 -0.09 49.42 2.23
N HIS A 93 -0.01 48.63 1.16
CA HIS A 93 1.24 47.99 0.69
C HIS A 93 1.66 48.47 -0.72
N ARG A 94 0.95 49.42 -1.32
CA ARG A 94 1.31 50.02 -2.62
C ARG A 94 2.51 50.96 -2.52
N GLY A 95 3.19 51.18 -3.64
CA GLY A 95 4.35 52.07 -3.73
C GLY A 95 5.64 51.47 -3.17
N GLN A 96 5.60 50.26 -2.62
CA GLN A 96 6.74 49.58 -1.98
C GLN A 96 7.46 48.58 -2.92
N GLY A 97 7.17 48.61 -4.23
CA GLY A 97 7.79 47.71 -5.21
C GLY A 97 7.16 46.30 -5.31
N ILE A 98 6.21 45.95 -4.44
CA ILE A 98 5.57 44.62 -4.38
C ILE A 98 4.92 44.21 -5.70
N GLY A 99 4.16 45.12 -6.31
CA GLY A 99 3.50 44.85 -7.59
C GLY A 99 4.50 44.55 -8.72
N ARG A 100 5.65 45.23 -8.74
CA ARG A 100 6.74 44.94 -9.68
C ARG A 100 7.30 43.54 -9.45
N ALA A 101 7.61 43.20 -8.21
CA ALA A 101 8.18 41.90 -7.87
C ALA A 101 7.21 40.74 -8.20
N LEU A 102 5.91 40.91 -7.96
CA LEU A 102 4.88 39.95 -8.37
C LEU A 102 4.79 39.81 -9.90
N MET A 103 4.82 40.94 -10.64
CA MET A 103 4.81 40.93 -12.11
C MET A 103 6.04 40.23 -12.69
N GLU A 104 7.24 40.58 -12.21
CA GLU A 104 8.48 39.95 -12.65
C GLU A 104 8.44 38.43 -12.41
N ARG A 105 7.88 37.99 -11.27
CA ARG A 105 7.72 36.56 -10.97
C ARG A 105 6.81 35.82 -11.96
N VAL A 106 5.66 36.40 -12.32
CA VAL A 106 4.74 35.76 -13.29
C VAL A 106 5.27 35.84 -14.72
N LEU A 107 5.95 36.92 -15.10
CA LEU A 107 6.59 37.02 -16.41
C LEU A 107 7.74 36.02 -16.56
N ASP A 108 8.55 35.82 -15.51
CA ASP A 108 9.56 34.77 -15.49
C ASP A 108 8.93 33.38 -15.66
N GLU A 109 7.82 33.08 -14.97
CA GLU A 109 7.11 31.82 -15.18
C GLU A 109 6.58 31.68 -16.62
N ALA A 110 6.07 32.76 -17.22
CA ALA A 110 5.63 32.75 -18.61
C ALA A 110 6.80 32.43 -19.56
N VAL A 111 7.99 33.04 -19.36
CA VAL A 111 9.21 32.75 -20.13
C VAL A 111 9.64 31.29 -19.96
N LEU A 112 9.70 30.80 -18.72
CA LEU A 112 10.08 29.40 -18.41
C LEU A 112 9.14 28.39 -19.07
N ARG A 113 7.85 28.74 -19.18
CA ARG A 113 6.80 27.96 -19.84
C ARG A 113 6.73 28.17 -21.36
N GLY A 114 7.68 28.93 -21.93
CA GLY A 114 7.75 29.19 -23.37
C GLY A 114 6.56 30.00 -23.91
N LYS A 115 5.98 30.90 -23.10
CA LYS A 115 4.83 31.72 -23.51
C LYS A 115 5.31 32.97 -24.24
N PRO A 116 5.04 33.12 -25.55
CA PRO A 116 5.52 34.25 -26.34
C PRO A 116 4.86 35.57 -25.94
N GLU A 117 3.65 35.54 -25.41
CA GLU A 117 2.92 36.74 -25.01
C GLU A 117 2.19 36.56 -23.68
N VAL A 118 1.98 37.65 -22.95
CA VAL A 118 1.11 37.71 -21.77
C VAL A 118 0.18 38.90 -21.92
N SER A 119 -1.11 38.71 -21.62
CA SER A 119 -2.13 39.75 -21.79
C SER A 119 -2.77 40.15 -20.47
N LEU A 120 -3.14 41.41 -20.34
CA LEU A 120 -3.92 41.91 -19.20
C LEU A 120 -4.89 43.00 -19.64
N SER A 121 -5.90 43.25 -18.80
CA SER A 121 -6.85 44.33 -18.98
C SER A 121 -6.73 45.33 -17.83
N VAL A 122 -6.77 46.63 -18.15
CA VAL A 122 -6.67 47.70 -17.15
C VAL A 122 -7.64 48.84 -17.50
N VAL A 123 -8.27 49.41 -16.48
CA VAL A 123 -9.17 50.56 -16.67
C VAL A 123 -8.35 51.83 -16.96
N PRO A 124 -8.79 52.73 -17.86
CA PRO A 124 -8.01 53.91 -18.26
C PRO A 124 -7.61 54.82 -17.10
N ASP A 125 -8.44 54.88 -16.06
CA ASP A 125 -8.24 55.76 -14.89
C ASP A 125 -7.21 55.19 -13.88
N ASN A 126 -6.72 53.96 -14.07
CA ASN A 126 -5.72 53.36 -13.18
C ASN A 126 -4.30 53.71 -13.64
N GLU A 127 -3.94 55.00 -13.57
CA GLU A 127 -2.63 55.51 -14.01
C GLU A 127 -1.46 54.80 -13.35
N ARG A 128 -1.60 54.43 -12.07
CA ARG A 128 -0.56 53.69 -11.32
C ARG A 128 -0.26 52.35 -11.97
N ALA A 129 -1.29 51.56 -12.29
CA ALA A 129 -1.11 50.26 -12.93
C ALA A 129 -0.58 50.42 -14.37
N LEU A 130 -1.10 51.38 -15.14
CA LEU A 130 -0.62 51.70 -16.48
C LEU A 130 0.88 52.03 -16.51
N ASN A 131 1.35 52.85 -15.57
CA ASN A 131 2.76 53.20 -15.47
C ASN A 131 3.64 51.99 -15.10
N LEU A 132 3.17 51.13 -14.19
CA LEU A 132 3.86 49.88 -13.87
C LEU A 132 3.96 48.97 -15.09
N TYR A 133 2.84 48.70 -15.77
CA TYR A 133 2.80 47.81 -16.93
C TYR A 133 3.68 48.31 -18.09
N ARG A 134 3.62 49.60 -18.43
CA ARG A 134 4.50 50.20 -19.45
C ARG A 134 5.98 50.08 -19.07
N SER A 135 6.32 50.29 -17.80
CA SER A 135 7.71 50.16 -17.33
C SER A 135 8.25 48.73 -17.40
N LEU A 136 7.36 47.73 -17.51
CA LEU A 136 7.69 46.32 -17.68
C LEU A 136 7.59 45.87 -19.16
N GLY A 137 7.32 46.80 -20.09
CA GLY A 137 7.26 46.50 -21.52
C GLY A 137 5.89 46.08 -22.05
N PHE A 138 4.80 46.28 -21.29
CA PHE A 138 3.46 46.08 -21.82
C PHE A 138 3.04 47.24 -22.74
N GLU A 139 2.47 46.90 -23.89
CA GLU A 139 1.95 47.85 -24.87
C GLU A 139 0.42 47.76 -24.95
N ILE A 140 -0.25 48.90 -25.15
CA ILE A 140 -1.70 48.92 -25.39
C ILE A 140 -1.95 48.43 -26.81
N VAL A 141 -2.64 47.29 -26.95
CA VAL A 141 -2.97 46.70 -28.27
C VAL A 141 -4.40 46.99 -28.69
N GLU A 142 -5.31 47.19 -27.73
CA GLU A 142 -6.72 47.43 -27.99
C GLU A 142 -7.35 48.29 -26.88
N ARG A 143 -8.32 49.13 -27.25
CA ARG A 143 -9.27 49.74 -26.32
C ARG A 143 -10.63 49.11 -26.57
N ALA A 144 -11.17 48.41 -25.57
CA ALA A 144 -12.42 47.69 -25.68
C ALA A 144 -13.48 48.26 -24.72
N GLN A 145 -14.75 48.16 -25.12
CA GLN A 145 -15.90 48.55 -24.31
C GLN A 145 -16.37 47.35 -23.48
N GLY A 146 -16.27 47.44 -22.16
CA GLY A 146 -16.78 46.42 -21.26
C GLY A 146 -18.23 46.65 -20.84
N PRO A 147 -18.86 45.67 -20.16
CA PRO A 147 -20.26 45.76 -19.73
C PRO A 147 -20.57 46.96 -18.82
N HIS A 148 -19.54 47.52 -18.16
CA HIS A 148 -19.67 48.61 -17.19
C HIS A 148 -18.76 49.82 -17.45
N ARG A 149 -17.70 49.69 -18.28
CA ARG A 149 -16.76 50.77 -18.67
C ARG A 149 -15.73 50.30 -19.70
N ASP A 150 -15.03 51.26 -20.30
CA ASP A 150 -13.87 51.02 -21.18
C ASP A 150 -12.68 50.42 -20.43
N TYR A 151 -11.89 49.60 -21.12
CA TYR A 151 -10.60 49.08 -20.66
C TYR A 151 -9.57 49.07 -21.79
N PHE A 152 -8.30 49.19 -21.42
CA PHE A 152 -7.17 48.91 -22.31
C PHE A 152 -6.76 47.44 -22.15
N CYS A 153 -6.68 46.73 -23.27
CA CYS A 153 -6.01 45.43 -23.35
C CYS A 153 -4.54 45.71 -23.64
N MET A 154 -3.65 45.20 -22.77
CA MET A 154 -2.22 45.34 -22.93
C MET A 154 -1.55 43.99 -23.13
N THR A 155 -0.51 43.96 -23.95
CA THR A 155 0.29 42.75 -24.22
C THR A 155 1.75 42.99 -23.87
N TYR A 156 2.34 42.03 -23.18
CA TYR A 156 3.79 41.88 -23.05
C TYR A 156 4.26 40.80 -24.02
N ARG A 157 5.36 41.05 -24.72
CA ARG A 157 6.01 40.07 -25.61
C ARG A 157 7.25 39.53 -24.89
N SER A 158 7.26 38.23 -24.63
CA SER A 158 8.37 37.56 -23.97
C SER A 158 9.57 37.44 -24.91
N ASP A 159 10.76 37.76 -24.42
CA ASP A 159 12.00 37.30 -25.07
C ASP A 159 12.24 35.84 -24.67
N LEU A 160 12.08 34.92 -25.63
CA LEU A 160 12.30 33.49 -25.47
C LEU A 160 13.70 33.06 -25.95
N SER A 161 14.62 34.02 -26.15
CA SER A 161 16.02 33.70 -26.43
C SER A 161 16.64 32.85 -25.31
N PRO A 162 17.63 31.98 -25.62
CA PRO A 162 18.33 31.21 -24.60
C PRO A 162 18.88 32.07 -23.46
N ALA A 163 19.39 33.27 -23.77
CA ALA A 163 19.93 34.20 -22.77
C ALA A 163 18.85 34.73 -21.82
N SER A 164 17.70 35.19 -22.33
CA SER A 164 16.58 35.64 -21.50
C SER A 164 16.04 34.51 -20.62
N ARG A 165 15.92 33.31 -21.19
CA ARG A 165 15.47 32.11 -20.48
C ARG A 165 16.46 31.70 -19.39
N ALA A 166 17.76 31.66 -19.68
CA ALA A 166 18.82 31.39 -18.70
C ALA A 166 18.80 32.43 -17.56
N GLN A 167 18.56 33.71 -17.87
CA GLN A 167 18.44 34.74 -16.84
C GLN A 167 17.24 34.51 -15.91
N ALA A 168 16.08 34.11 -16.46
CA ALA A 168 14.91 33.73 -15.66
C ALA A 168 15.20 32.49 -14.78
N ILE A 169 15.92 31.50 -15.32
CA ILE A 169 16.38 30.32 -14.57
C ILE A 169 17.30 30.73 -13.42
N ARG A 170 18.31 31.56 -13.67
CA ARG A 170 19.24 32.05 -12.63
C ARG A 170 18.51 32.80 -11.52
N ARG A 171 17.52 33.65 -11.86
CA ARG A 171 16.66 34.29 -10.86
C ARG A 171 15.91 33.26 -10.03
N ARG A 172 15.44 32.18 -10.64
CA ARG A 172 14.74 31.09 -9.95
C ARG A 172 15.67 30.25 -9.06
N LEU A 173 16.92 30.07 -9.46
CA LEU A 173 17.93 29.30 -8.74
C LEU A 173 18.73 30.11 -7.71
N LYS A 174 18.55 31.43 -7.63
CA LYS A 174 19.37 32.34 -6.83
C LYS A 174 19.63 31.86 -5.40
N ASP A 175 18.60 31.31 -4.74
CA ASP A 175 18.68 30.83 -3.36
C ASP A 175 18.75 29.29 -3.27
N ALA A 176 18.83 28.60 -4.41
CA ALA A 176 18.83 27.14 -4.48
C ALA A 176 20.22 26.55 -4.16
N GLN A 177 20.23 25.35 -3.59
CA GLN A 177 21.40 24.53 -3.33
C GLN A 177 21.16 23.16 -3.98
N ILE A 178 21.94 22.85 -5.01
CA ILE A 178 21.79 21.63 -5.80
C ILE A 178 22.65 20.55 -5.16
N ARG A 179 22.00 19.49 -4.66
CA ARG A 179 22.65 18.34 -4.04
C ARG A 179 22.64 17.17 -5.02
N LEU A 180 23.81 16.81 -5.53
CA LEU A 180 24.02 15.63 -6.35
C LEU A 180 24.06 14.41 -5.44
N VAL A 181 23.17 13.44 -5.65
CA VAL A 181 23.06 12.23 -4.84
C VAL A 181 23.26 11.01 -5.74
N PRO A 182 24.51 10.52 -5.87
CA PRO A 182 24.83 9.41 -6.77
C PRO A 182 24.45 8.06 -6.19
N TYR A 183 23.83 7.22 -7.02
CA TYR A 183 23.55 5.83 -6.68
C TYR A 183 23.19 4.99 -7.91
N SER A 184 22.86 3.73 -7.66
CA SER A 184 22.32 2.79 -8.64
C SER A 184 21.06 2.17 -8.02
N HIS A 185 19.90 2.34 -8.67
CA HIS A 185 18.68 1.67 -8.23
C HIS A 185 18.77 0.18 -8.55
N PRO A 186 18.66 -0.70 -7.54
CA PRO A 186 18.89 -2.12 -7.74
C PRO A 186 17.58 -2.89 -7.80
N ASP A 187 17.27 -3.43 -8.97
CA ASP A 187 16.35 -4.54 -9.13
C ASP A 187 16.99 -5.87 -8.77
N TRP A 188 16.20 -6.79 -8.20
CA TRP A 188 16.68 -8.17 -8.10
C TRP A 188 16.95 -8.73 -9.50
N ALA A 189 16.00 -8.56 -10.41
CA ALA A 189 16.20 -8.65 -11.84
C ALA A 189 15.02 -7.96 -12.57
N TRP A 190 15.32 -7.22 -13.63
CA TRP A 190 14.38 -6.60 -14.55
C TRP A 190 15.08 -6.37 -15.91
N VAL A 191 14.38 -6.53 -17.04
CA VAL A 191 14.92 -6.43 -18.43
C VAL A 191 16.17 -7.27 -18.79
N HIS A 192 16.81 -7.89 -17.80
CA HIS A 192 17.98 -8.76 -17.89
C HIS A 192 17.84 -9.90 -16.86
N THR A 193 18.70 -10.91 -16.94
CA THR A 193 18.69 -12.05 -16.01
C THR A 193 19.25 -11.67 -14.63
N ARG A 194 18.91 -12.44 -13.57
CA ARG A 194 19.52 -12.22 -12.25
C ARG A 194 21.04 -12.31 -12.27
N HIS A 195 21.58 -13.22 -13.09
CA HIS A 195 23.03 -13.36 -13.26
C HIS A 195 23.68 -12.05 -13.74
N TRP A 196 23.08 -11.40 -14.75
CA TRP A 196 23.56 -10.12 -15.24
C TRP A 196 23.55 -9.04 -14.14
N HIS A 197 22.45 -8.90 -13.40
CA HIS A 197 22.32 -7.89 -12.33
C HIS A 197 23.33 -8.11 -11.21
N ALA A 198 23.56 -9.37 -10.80
CA ALA A 198 24.55 -9.68 -9.77
C ALA A 198 25.96 -9.23 -10.19
N HIS A 199 26.35 -9.48 -11.44
CA HIS A 199 27.62 -8.98 -11.98
C HIS A 199 27.63 -7.45 -12.13
N ARG A 200 26.50 -6.84 -12.51
CA ARG A 200 26.34 -5.39 -12.65
C ARG A 200 26.59 -4.68 -11.33
N TYR A 201 25.94 -5.09 -10.25
CA TYR A 201 26.09 -4.42 -8.95
C TYR A 201 27.46 -4.66 -8.33
N ALA A 202 28.03 -5.85 -8.51
CA ALA A 202 29.41 -6.13 -8.12
C ALA A 202 30.41 -5.16 -8.79
N LEU A 203 30.21 -4.84 -10.07
CA LEU A 203 30.99 -3.83 -10.79
C LEU A 203 30.73 -2.41 -10.25
N VAL A 204 29.46 -2.06 -10.02
CA VAL A 204 29.07 -0.74 -9.48
C VAL A 204 29.77 -0.44 -8.16
N PHE A 205 29.84 -1.41 -7.24
CA PHE A 205 30.56 -1.23 -5.98
C PHE A 205 32.04 -0.92 -6.17
N ASP A 206 32.73 -1.65 -7.05
CA ASP A 206 34.14 -1.40 -7.35
C ASP A 206 34.34 0.03 -7.89
N GLU A 207 33.53 0.41 -8.89
CA GLU A 207 33.65 1.72 -9.53
C GLU A 207 33.26 2.87 -8.59
N ALA A 208 32.30 2.67 -7.69
CA ALA A 208 31.91 3.67 -6.71
C ALA A 208 33.03 3.91 -5.70
N LEU A 209 33.68 2.85 -5.21
CA LEU A 209 34.84 2.97 -4.33
C LEU A 209 36.02 3.65 -5.03
N GLN A 210 36.25 3.35 -6.30
CA GLN A 210 37.26 4.04 -7.10
C GLN A 210 36.92 5.53 -7.33
N ALA A 211 35.64 5.88 -7.53
CA ALA A 211 35.20 7.27 -7.65
C ALA A 211 35.48 8.05 -6.35
N VAL A 212 35.12 7.46 -5.19
CA VAL A 212 35.43 8.03 -3.87
C VAL A 212 36.94 8.18 -3.65
N ALA A 213 37.75 7.22 -4.12
CA ALA A 213 39.22 7.30 -4.02
C ALA A 213 39.82 8.42 -4.89
N ARG A 214 39.25 8.68 -6.07
CA ARG A 214 39.69 9.74 -7.00
C ARG A 214 39.26 11.13 -6.55
N ASN A 215 38.04 11.27 -6.01
CA ASN A 215 37.51 12.52 -5.49
C ASN A 215 36.94 12.30 -4.08
N PRO A 216 37.65 12.75 -3.01
CA PRO A 216 37.15 12.66 -1.64
C PRO A 216 35.82 13.41 -1.39
N GLY A 217 35.45 14.34 -2.28
CA GLY A 217 34.17 15.03 -2.26
C GLY A 217 33.01 14.23 -2.88
N PHE A 218 33.29 13.17 -3.65
CA PHE A 218 32.25 12.30 -4.21
C PHE A 218 31.50 11.57 -3.09
N ARG A 219 30.21 11.32 -3.32
CA ARG A 219 29.31 10.58 -2.42
C ARG A 219 28.61 9.46 -3.16
N TRP A 220 28.16 8.46 -2.43
CA TRP A 220 27.35 7.37 -2.97
C TRP A 220 26.37 6.88 -1.91
N TYR A 221 25.29 6.22 -2.30
CA TYR A 221 24.52 5.41 -1.34
C TYR A 221 24.13 4.04 -1.90
N CYS A 222 23.98 3.08 -1.00
CA CYS A 222 23.45 1.74 -1.27
C CYS A 222 21.97 1.68 -0.88
N ASP A 223 21.14 1.11 -1.74
CA ASP A 223 19.68 1.19 -1.62
C ASP A 223 19.12 0.14 -0.66
N ASN A 224 19.41 -1.16 -0.85
CA ASN A 224 18.91 -2.25 0.01
C ASN A 224 19.84 -3.48 0.03
N VAL A 225 19.55 -4.43 0.94
CA VAL A 225 20.40 -5.60 1.19
C VAL A 225 20.33 -6.65 0.07
N ALA A 226 19.14 -7.16 -0.24
CA ALA A 226 18.97 -8.36 -1.05
C ALA A 226 19.14 -8.12 -2.54
N CYS A 227 18.76 -6.95 -3.05
CA CYS A 227 18.91 -6.62 -4.47
C CYS A 227 20.33 -6.16 -4.81
N GLN A 228 20.99 -5.43 -3.90
CA GLN A 228 22.30 -4.81 -4.15
C GLN A 228 23.46 -5.39 -3.33
N LEU A 229 23.42 -5.29 -1.99
CA LEU A 229 24.54 -5.69 -1.13
C LEU A 229 24.92 -7.17 -1.33
N SER A 230 23.92 -8.05 -1.51
CA SER A 230 24.14 -9.48 -1.78
C SER A 230 25.12 -9.74 -2.91
N ALA A 231 25.08 -8.94 -3.99
CA ALA A 231 25.97 -9.07 -5.13
C ALA A 231 27.44 -8.81 -4.76
N LEU A 232 27.72 -7.86 -3.87
CA LEU A 232 29.07 -7.65 -3.34
C LEU A 232 29.51 -8.84 -2.50
N LEU A 233 28.64 -9.34 -1.61
CA LEU A 233 28.98 -10.45 -0.73
C LEU A 233 29.26 -11.74 -1.51
N ASP A 234 28.52 -11.98 -2.59
CA ASP A 234 28.64 -13.18 -3.40
C ASP A 234 29.82 -13.13 -4.39
N HIS A 235 30.13 -11.95 -4.94
CA HIS A 235 31.08 -11.83 -6.07
C HIS A 235 32.33 -11.01 -5.79
N ARG A 236 32.32 -10.10 -4.81
CA ARG A 236 33.40 -9.12 -4.54
C ARG A 236 33.61 -8.88 -3.05
N LEU A 237 33.57 -9.95 -2.25
CA LEU A 237 33.67 -9.88 -0.78
C LEU A 237 34.96 -9.16 -0.31
N GLU A 238 36.02 -9.19 -1.11
CA GLU A 238 37.27 -8.49 -0.85
C GLU A 238 37.15 -6.96 -0.82
N LEU A 239 36.07 -6.38 -1.38
CA LEU A 239 35.77 -4.94 -1.31
C LEU A 239 35.10 -4.51 0.01
N LEU A 240 34.57 -5.45 0.80
CA LEU A 240 33.82 -5.14 2.01
C LEU A 240 34.60 -4.30 3.04
N PRO A 241 35.89 -4.57 3.35
CA PRO A 241 36.65 -3.75 4.31
C PRO A 241 36.79 -2.29 3.85
N GLU A 242 36.96 -2.09 2.54
CA GLU A 242 37.03 -0.76 1.95
C GLU A 242 35.68 -0.04 2.06
N LEU A 243 34.59 -0.71 1.68
CA LEU A 243 33.23 -0.19 1.82
C LEU A 243 32.93 0.25 3.26
N ARG A 244 33.23 -0.60 4.26
CA ARG A 244 33.03 -0.26 5.69
C ARG A 244 33.79 1.00 6.09
N ARG A 245 35.03 1.16 5.61
CA ARG A 245 35.82 2.38 5.87
C ARG A 245 35.18 3.62 5.26
N GLN A 246 34.61 3.52 4.06
CA GLN A 246 33.95 4.64 3.39
C GLN A 246 32.60 5.00 4.03
N VAL A 247 31.87 4.00 4.54
CA VAL A 247 30.64 4.21 5.31
C VAL A 247 30.94 4.90 6.64
N ALA A 248 31.93 4.43 7.40
CA ALA A 248 32.36 5.06 8.64
C ALA A 248 32.82 6.51 8.46
N ALA A 249 33.34 6.84 7.27
CA ALA A 249 33.76 8.19 6.91
C ALA A 249 32.63 9.09 6.38
N GLY A 250 31.39 8.59 6.28
CA GLY A 250 30.22 9.32 5.76
C GLY A 250 30.26 9.59 4.25
N ARG A 251 31.17 8.96 3.50
CA ARG A 251 31.28 9.15 2.04
C ARG A 251 30.36 8.21 1.26
N ILE A 252 30.04 7.05 1.83
CA ILE A 252 29.03 6.14 1.30
C ILE A 252 27.96 5.97 2.37
N ASP A 253 26.71 6.12 2.00
CA ASP A 253 25.57 5.89 2.88
C ASP A 253 24.93 4.53 2.59
N VAL A 254 24.23 3.97 3.56
CA VAL A 254 23.43 2.75 3.37
C VAL A 254 22.00 3.03 3.81
N CYS A 255 21.06 2.72 2.92
CA CYS A 255 19.65 3.04 3.08
C CYS A 255 18.82 1.75 3.11
N GLY A 256 17.52 1.95 3.31
CA GLY A 256 16.51 0.98 2.92
C GLY A 256 16.43 -0.29 3.75
N GLY A 257 15.54 -1.19 3.31
CA GLY A 257 15.19 -2.43 3.99
C GLY A 257 15.93 -3.66 3.47
N TYR A 258 15.32 -4.83 3.67
CA TYR A 258 15.88 -6.09 3.17
C TYR A 258 15.79 -6.18 1.65
N ALA A 259 14.67 -5.76 1.04
CA ALA A 259 14.44 -5.73 -0.40
C ALA A 259 13.45 -4.62 -0.73
N ASN A 260 13.34 -4.23 -2.01
CA ASN A 260 12.38 -3.23 -2.51
C ASN A 260 10.93 -3.77 -2.46
N VAL A 261 10.38 -3.85 -1.24
CA VAL A 261 9.04 -4.37 -0.94
C VAL A 261 8.01 -3.25 -1.09
N ARG A 262 6.93 -3.54 -1.81
CA ARG A 262 5.79 -2.63 -1.96
C ARG A 262 4.90 -2.67 -0.71
N PRO A 263 4.80 -1.61 0.11
CA PRO A 263 4.03 -1.64 1.37
C PRO A 263 2.54 -1.90 1.15
N ASN A 264 1.98 -1.42 0.03
CA ASN A 264 0.57 -1.65 -0.32
C ASN A 264 0.30 -3.09 -0.83
N MET A 265 1.35 -3.85 -1.18
CA MET A 265 1.24 -5.15 -1.84
C MET A 265 1.46 -6.36 -0.95
N VAL A 266 1.50 -6.19 0.37
CA VAL A 266 1.88 -7.25 1.30
C VAL A 266 0.91 -7.41 2.47
N GLY A 267 1.10 -8.47 3.25
CA GLY A 267 0.39 -8.66 4.53
C GLY A 267 0.92 -7.70 5.61
N ASP A 268 0.36 -7.76 6.81
CA ASP A 268 0.75 -6.85 7.90
C ASP A 268 2.24 -7.00 8.24
N GLU A 269 2.70 -8.23 8.44
CA GLU A 269 4.03 -8.47 9.00
C GLU A 269 5.15 -8.39 7.95
N THR A 270 4.88 -8.68 6.68
CA THR A 270 5.91 -8.69 5.63
C THR A 270 6.71 -7.39 5.57
N PHE A 271 6.06 -6.22 5.60
CA PHE A 271 6.79 -4.95 5.53
C PHE A 271 7.62 -4.73 6.80
N VAL A 272 7.07 -5.05 7.98
CA VAL A 272 7.81 -5.04 9.26
C VAL A 272 9.05 -5.93 9.18
N ARG A 273 8.92 -7.14 8.62
CA ARG A 273 10.05 -8.07 8.48
C ARG A 273 11.10 -7.56 7.50
N SER A 274 10.70 -6.85 6.43
CA SER A 274 11.65 -6.18 5.54
C SER A 274 12.51 -5.16 6.31
N LEU A 275 11.87 -4.32 7.13
CA LEU A 275 12.57 -3.31 7.93
C LEU A 275 13.52 -3.96 8.95
N VAL A 276 13.03 -4.93 9.72
CA VAL A 276 13.80 -5.55 10.81
C VAL A 276 14.95 -6.42 10.28
N LEU A 277 14.69 -7.28 9.28
CA LEU A 277 15.72 -8.15 8.72
C LEU A 277 16.75 -7.35 7.91
N GLY A 278 16.34 -6.27 7.23
CA GLY A 278 17.25 -5.35 6.57
C GLY A 278 18.19 -4.66 7.57
N LYS A 279 17.64 -4.07 8.63
CA LYS A 279 18.42 -3.45 9.71
C LYS A 279 19.42 -4.41 10.36
N ARG A 280 18.99 -5.66 10.62
CA ARG A 280 19.88 -6.69 11.18
C ARG A 280 20.99 -7.07 10.21
N ALA A 281 20.67 -7.31 8.94
CA ALA A 281 21.67 -7.66 7.94
C ALA A 281 22.70 -6.54 7.71
N TRP A 282 22.27 -5.28 7.70
CA TRP A 282 23.18 -4.13 7.66
C TRP A 282 24.07 -4.08 8.91
N ALA A 283 23.51 -4.21 10.12
CA ALA A 283 24.29 -4.18 11.35
C ALA A 283 25.30 -5.34 11.47
N GLU A 284 24.96 -6.52 10.95
CA GLU A 284 25.85 -7.69 10.91
C GLU A 284 26.99 -7.51 9.90
N THR A 285 26.73 -6.86 8.76
CA THR A 285 27.70 -6.74 7.65
C THR A 285 28.56 -5.48 7.78
N ILE A 286 27.95 -4.36 8.14
CA ILE A 286 28.53 -3.00 8.25
C ILE A 286 28.04 -2.38 9.57
N PRO A 287 28.59 -2.79 10.73
CA PRO A 287 28.18 -2.29 12.04
C PRO A 287 28.45 -0.78 12.23
N GLU A 288 29.28 -0.17 11.38
CA GLU A 288 29.52 1.28 11.37
C GLU A 288 28.34 2.08 10.78
N ALA A 289 27.43 1.42 10.06
CA ALA A 289 26.31 2.07 9.42
C ALA A 289 25.20 2.49 10.40
N GLU A 290 24.72 3.73 10.28
CA GLU A 290 23.46 4.16 10.85
C GLU A 290 22.41 4.26 9.73
N VAL A 291 21.63 3.19 9.51
CA VAL A 291 20.61 3.17 8.46
C VAL A 291 19.43 4.06 8.87
N VAL A 292 19.40 5.35 8.55
CA VAL A 292 18.32 6.27 9.02
C VAL A 292 17.34 6.68 7.92
N VAL A 293 17.68 6.49 6.65
CA VAL A 293 16.84 6.83 5.50
C VAL A 293 16.23 5.55 4.91
N HIS A 294 14.91 5.53 4.76
CA HIS A 294 14.23 4.49 3.99
C HIS A 294 14.10 4.95 2.53
N ALA A 295 14.80 4.28 1.61
CA ALA A 295 14.87 4.64 0.20
C ALA A 295 14.18 3.62 -0.75
N ASP A 296 13.74 2.46 -0.25
CA ASP A 296 13.05 1.45 -1.08
C ASP A 296 11.79 1.98 -1.80
N ALA A 297 11.21 3.08 -1.29
CA ALA A 297 10.00 3.72 -1.83
C ALA A 297 10.25 4.62 -3.06
N VAL A 298 11.46 4.62 -3.63
CA VAL A 298 11.78 5.42 -4.82
C VAL A 298 11.16 4.90 -6.10
N ASP A 299 11.04 3.59 -6.30
CA ASP A 299 10.42 3.01 -7.51
C ASP A 299 9.09 2.27 -7.25
N VAL A 300 8.61 2.31 -6.01
CA VAL A 300 7.29 1.78 -5.65
C VAL A 300 6.33 2.89 -5.24
N ALA A 301 5.03 2.62 -5.21
CA ALA A 301 4.07 3.56 -4.65
C ALA A 301 4.43 3.87 -3.18
N VAL A 302 4.28 5.13 -2.79
CA VAL A 302 4.60 5.68 -1.45
C VAL A 302 4.10 4.85 -0.28
N GLY A 303 2.96 4.17 -0.43
CA GLY A 303 2.36 3.35 0.62
C GLY A 303 1.08 3.94 1.19
N HIS A 304 0.74 3.50 2.40
CA HIS A 304 -0.48 3.85 3.12
C HIS A 304 -0.18 4.78 4.32
N ALA A 305 -1.21 5.35 4.95
CA ALA A 305 -1.06 6.35 6.00
C ALA A 305 -0.43 5.86 7.33
N GLN A 306 -0.05 4.59 7.45
CA GLN A 306 0.74 4.07 8.59
C GLN A 306 2.25 4.10 8.36
N MET A 307 2.71 4.45 7.15
CA MET A 307 4.15 4.47 6.85
C MET A 307 4.99 5.30 7.84
N PRO A 308 4.57 6.51 8.30
CA PRO A 308 5.34 7.25 9.30
C PRO A 308 5.56 6.46 10.60
N GLN A 309 4.52 5.80 11.11
CA GLN A 309 4.60 4.98 12.32
C GLN A 309 5.44 3.72 12.10
N LEU A 310 5.23 2.99 11.00
CA LEU A 310 5.98 1.77 10.66
C LEU A 310 7.48 2.03 10.53
N LEU A 311 7.85 3.11 9.82
CA LEU A 311 9.24 3.48 9.62
C LEU A 311 9.90 3.93 10.92
N THR A 312 9.21 4.73 11.73
CA THR A 312 9.70 5.19 13.04
C THR A 312 9.93 4.00 13.99
N LEU A 313 8.98 3.08 14.09
CA LEU A 313 9.12 1.86 14.90
C LEU A 313 10.16 0.88 14.34
N GLY A 314 10.45 0.94 13.03
CA GLY A 314 11.58 0.26 12.38
C GLY A 314 12.93 0.96 12.58
N GLY A 315 12.97 2.10 13.27
CA GLY A 315 14.16 2.88 13.57
C GLY A 315 14.67 3.74 12.41
N TYR A 316 13.83 4.07 11.43
CA TYR A 316 14.13 5.06 10.39
C TYR A 316 13.70 6.46 10.86
N ARG A 317 14.39 7.49 10.37
CA ARG A 317 14.08 8.90 10.67
C ARG A 317 13.55 9.65 9.47
N TYR A 318 13.82 9.18 8.25
CA TYR A 318 13.54 9.89 7.01
C TYR A 318 13.01 8.95 5.92
N LEU A 319 12.19 9.48 5.02
CA LEU A 319 11.64 8.75 3.87
C LEU A 319 12.02 9.45 2.55
N ARG A 320 12.65 8.71 1.64
CA ARG A 320 12.83 9.10 0.24
C ARG A 320 11.83 8.35 -0.64
N MET A 321 11.11 9.06 -1.50
CA MET A 321 10.10 8.45 -2.38
C MET A 321 9.99 9.13 -3.76
N TRP A 322 9.31 8.51 -4.72
CA TRP A 322 8.95 9.18 -5.99
C TRP A 322 7.47 9.09 -6.33
N ARG A 323 6.92 7.86 -6.33
CA ARG A 323 5.67 7.57 -7.04
C ARG A 323 4.43 7.75 -6.13
N PRO A 324 3.36 8.42 -6.61
CA PRO A 324 3.23 9.12 -7.90
C PRO A 324 3.72 10.57 -7.84
N TYR A 325 4.49 11.03 -8.82
CA TYR A 325 5.00 12.41 -8.80
C TYR A 325 3.99 13.44 -9.30
N GLY A 326 3.40 13.19 -10.49
CA GLY A 326 2.47 14.12 -11.12
C GLY A 326 1.24 14.36 -10.25
N ALA A 327 0.55 13.30 -9.82
CA ALA A 327 -0.64 13.38 -8.99
C ALA A 327 -0.43 14.14 -7.67
N LEU A 328 0.68 13.91 -6.95
CA LEU A 328 0.99 14.64 -5.71
C LEU A 328 1.32 16.11 -5.98
N SER A 329 2.00 16.40 -7.10
CA SER A 329 2.27 17.78 -7.52
C SER A 329 0.99 18.51 -7.89
N LEU A 330 0.04 17.82 -8.54
CA LEU A 330 -1.30 18.35 -8.77
C LEU A 330 -1.95 18.66 -7.43
N LYS A 331 -2.00 17.72 -6.48
CA LYS A 331 -2.52 17.96 -5.11
C LYS A 331 -1.82 19.09 -4.33
N GLY A 332 -0.74 19.67 -4.84
CA GLY A 332 -0.01 20.77 -4.22
C GLY A 332 0.91 20.32 -3.08
N ILE A 333 1.26 19.04 -3.02
CA ILE A 333 2.22 18.52 -2.05
C ILE A 333 3.62 18.94 -2.50
N PRO A 334 4.41 19.63 -1.65
CA PRO A 334 5.75 20.07 -2.03
C PRO A 334 6.72 18.89 -2.17
N ASN A 335 7.92 19.14 -2.68
CA ASN A 335 8.96 18.12 -2.82
C ASN A 335 9.52 17.68 -1.47
N ASP A 336 9.61 18.60 -0.50
CA ASP A 336 9.98 18.28 0.88
C ASP A 336 8.85 18.64 1.84
N PHE A 337 8.50 17.75 2.75
CA PHE A 337 7.42 17.96 3.72
C PHE A 337 7.55 17.04 4.95
N ILE A 338 6.73 17.29 5.96
CA ILE A 338 6.51 16.38 7.08
C ILE A 338 5.24 15.56 6.81
N TRP A 339 5.35 14.24 6.76
CA TRP A 339 4.19 13.36 6.68
C TRP A 339 3.75 12.92 8.08
N ARG A 340 2.53 13.28 8.47
CA ARG A 340 1.89 12.84 9.70
C ARG A 340 0.96 11.67 9.42
N GLY A 341 1.26 10.52 10.02
CA GLY A 341 0.46 9.30 9.94
C GLY A 341 -0.86 9.39 10.70
N MET A 342 -1.70 8.36 10.60
CA MET A 342 -3.03 8.34 11.24
C MET A 342 -2.97 8.39 12.77
N ASP A 343 -1.90 7.86 13.37
CA ASP A 343 -1.66 7.88 14.82
C ASP A 343 -1.04 9.20 15.31
N GLY A 344 -0.71 10.12 14.40
CA GLY A 344 -0.02 11.38 14.69
C GLY A 344 1.50 11.32 14.60
N THR A 345 2.11 10.16 14.33
CA THR A 345 3.56 10.05 14.12
C THR A 345 3.99 10.86 12.89
N GLU A 346 5.07 11.62 13.00
CA GLU A 346 5.62 12.44 11.92
C GLU A 346 6.92 11.88 11.36
N ILE A 347 7.09 11.88 10.03
CA ILE A 347 8.36 11.61 9.37
C ILE A 347 8.65 12.64 8.28
N PRO A 348 9.86 13.23 8.23
CA PRO A 348 10.29 14.05 7.09
C PRO A 348 10.40 13.22 5.81
N VAL A 349 9.94 13.81 4.70
CA VAL A 349 9.89 13.19 3.39
C VAL A 349 10.56 14.09 2.36
N ALA A 350 11.41 13.49 1.51
CA ALA A 350 11.88 14.10 0.26
C ALA A 350 11.34 13.29 -0.93
N ARG A 351 10.54 13.91 -1.80
CA ARG A 351 9.94 13.29 -2.98
C ARG A 351 10.48 13.88 -4.29
N GLY A 352 10.56 13.06 -5.33
CA GLY A 352 11.13 13.47 -6.62
C GLY A 352 11.66 12.28 -7.41
N CYS A 353 11.98 12.49 -8.70
CA CYS A 353 12.51 11.46 -9.57
C CYS A 353 13.77 10.82 -8.99
N TYR A 354 13.84 9.49 -9.05
CA TYR A 354 15.02 8.75 -8.63
C TYR A 354 16.08 8.66 -9.75
N GLY A 355 15.69 8.92 -11.00
CA GLY A 355 16.61 9.09 -12.11
C GLY A 355 17.11 10.53 -12.27
N GLY A 356 18.36 10.70 -12.70
CA GLY A 356 18.89 11.99 -13.14
C GLY A 356 20.27 11.87 -13.76
N LEU A 357 20.56 12.73 -14.74
CA LEU A 357 21.76 12.69 -15.56
C LEU A 357 21.97 11.32 -16.24
N TRP A 358 20.86 10.71 -16.68
CA TRP A 358 20.75 9.30 -17.09
C TRP A 358 20.06 9.08 -18.46
N ALA A 359 19.67 10.13 -19.18
CA ALA A 359 18.69 10.10 -20.29
C ALA A 359 18.84 8.99 -21.36
N PHE A 360 17.69 8.38 -21.74
CA PHE A 360 17.53 7.41 -22.84
C PHE A 360 17.92 7.98 -24.21
N ASP A 361 17.62 9.25 -24.47
CA ASP A 361 17.99 9.97 -25.71
C ASP A 361 19.37 10.63 -25.63
N GLY A 362 20.13 10.36 -24.56
CA GLY A 362 21.37 11.03 -24.20
C GLY A 362 21.15 12.45 -23.63
N PRO A 363 22.00 12.92 -22.72
CA PRO A 363 21.96 14.31 -22.28
C PRO A 363 22.33 15.23 -23.45
N SER A 364 21.89 16.50 -23.38
CA SER A 364 22.23 17.46 -24.43
C SER A 364 23.76 17.56 -24.60
N ARG A 365 24.23 17.84 -25.82
CA ARG A 365 25.66 18.04 -26.08
C ARG A 365 26.29 19.08 -25.15
N ALA A 366 25.52 20.10 -24.76
CA ALA A 366 25.94 21.13 -23.82
C ALA A 366 26.25 20.56 -22.41
N LEU A 367 25.56 19.51 -21.97
CA LEU A 367 25.84 18.85 -20.70
C LEU A 367 27.04 17.89 -20.79
N LEU A 368 27.28 17.28 -21.95
CA LEU A 368 28.41 16.35 -22.18
C LEU A 368 29.77 17.07 -22.20
N ASP A 369 29.81 18.26 -22.79
CA ASP A 369 31.01 19.10 -22.84
C ASP A 369 30.64 20.57 -22.57
N PRO A 370 30.35 20.92 -21.30
CA PRO A 370 29.94 22.26 -20.93
C PRO A 370 31.05 23.30 -21.16
N SER A 371 32.30 22.86 -21.27
CA SER A 371 33.43 23.75 -21.57
C SER A 371 33.44 24.26 -23.01
N SER A 372 32.78 23.55 -23.93
CA SER A 372 32.69 23.89 -25.35
C SER A 372 31.36 24.55 -25.74
N ALA A 373 30.39 24.60 -24.82
CA ALA A 373 29.05 25.11 -25.05
C ALA A 373 28.87 26.54 -24.54
N ASP A 374 27.82 27.22 -25.02
CA ASP A 374 27.40 28.51 -24.46
C ASP A 374 26.88 28.30 -23.01
N PRO A 375 27.33 29.05 -22.00
CA PRO A 375 26.88 28.88 -20.63
C PRO A 375 25.36 28.97 -20.44
N ASP A 376 24.68 29.82 -21.21
CA ASP A 376 23.22 29.97 -21.14
C ASP A 376 22.51 28.73 -21.70
N GLU A 377 23.09 28.06 -22.71
CA GLU A 377 22.61 26.78 -23.22
C GLU A 377 22.76 25.66 -22.18
N VAL A 378 23.88 25.62 -21.45
CA VAL A 378 24.09 24.63 -20.37
C VAL A 378 23.07 24.81 -19.25
N VAL A 379 22.84 26.06 -18.81
CA VAL A 379 21.83 26.38 -17.79
C VAL A 379 20.42 25.99 -18.23
N CYS A 380 20.04 26.32 -19.47
CA CYS A 380 18.73 25.93 -20.01
C CYS A 380 18.60 24.40 -20.09
N ALA A 381 19.62 23.71 -20.58
CA ALA A 381 19.60 22.26 -20.71
C ALA A 381 19.45 21.58 -19.34
N LEU A 382 20.21 22.00 -18.33
CA LEU A 382 20.11 21.42 -16.98
C LEU A 382 18.77 21.74 -16.31
N TRP A 383 18.21 22.94 -16.55
CA TRP A 383 16.87 23.28 -16.08
C TRP A 383 15.81 22.34 -16.66
N ASP A 384 15.81 22.17 -17.98
CA ASP A 384 14.79 21.42 -18.71
C ASP A 384 14.82 19.92 -18.39
N THR A 385 16.02 19.39 -18.20
CA THR A 385 16.21 17.95 -17.99
C THR A 385 16.19 17.57 -16.52
N GLU A 386 16.72 18.42 -15.63
CA GLU A 386 17.00 18.02 -14.26
C GLU A 386 16.38 18.93 -13.19
N LEU A 387 16.53 20.25 -13.26
CA LEU A 387 16.27 21.11 -12.11
C LEU A 387 14.83 21.60 -11.99
N GLU A 388 14.10 21.71 -13.09
CA GLU A 388 12.77 22.33 -13.08
C GLU A 388 11.85 21.65 -12.08
N SER A 389 11.64 20.34 -12.20
CA SER A 389 10.71 19.60 -11.33
C SER A 389 11.14 19.68 -9.87
N ARG A 390 12.45 19.67 -9.61
CA ARG A 390 13.07 19.64 -8.28
C ARG A 390 12.95 20.98 -7.55
N VAL A 391 13.02 22.10 -8.27
CA VAL A 391 12.97 23.46 -7.71
C VAL A 391 11.56 24.05 -7.77
N ARG A 392 10.74 23.63 -8.73
CA ARG A 392 9.40 24.20 -8.96
C ARG A 392 8.44 24.02 -7.79
N TYR A 393 8.57 22.92 -7.06
CA TYR A 393 7.70 22.54 -5.94
C TYR A 393 8.45 22.44 -4.59
N ALA A 394 9.66 23.00 -4.51
CA ALA A 394 10.43 23.06 -3.27
C ALA A 394 10.04 24.31 -2.45
N ASP A 395 9.81 24.10 -1.15
CA ASP A 395 9.61 25.17 -0.15
C ASP A 395 10.93 25.50 0.59
N THR A 396 11.98 24.71 0.35
CA THR A 396 13.32 24.86 0.91
C THR A 396 14.29 25.30 -0.18
N PRO A 397 15.48 25.83 0.16
CA PRO A 397 16.51 26.10 -0.84
C PRO A 397 17.09 24.80 -1.44
N LEU A 398 16.80 23.62 -0.91
CA LEU A 398 17.46 22.39 -1.31
C LEU A 398 16.82 21.80 -2.58
N ALA A 399 17.64 21.25 -3.45
CA ALA A 399 17.20 20.49 -4.62
C ALA A 399 17.95 19.15 -4.67
N TRP A 400 17.25 18.06 -4.42
CA TRP A 400 17.77 16.70 -4.56
C TRP A 400 17.86 16.30 -6.03
N LEU A 401 19.07 16.32 -6.59
CA LEU A 401 19.36 15.80 -7.94
C LEU A 401 19.96 14.40 -7.82
N ALA A 402 19.16 13.37 -8.12
CA ALA A 402 19.67 12.01 -8.23
C ALA A 402 20.66 11.93 -9.39
N VAL A 403 21.76 11.20 -9.22
CA VAL A 403 22.75 10.94 -10.27
C VAL A 403 22.83 9.43 -10.49
N GLY A 404 22.32 8.97 -11.63
CA GLY A 404 22.05 7.56 -11.89
C GLY A 404 20.56 7.26 -11.97
N CYS A 405 20.22 5.98 -12.06
CA CYS A 405 18.87 5.41 -12.13
C CYS A 405 19.03 3.87 -12.01
N ASP A 406 18.17 3.10 -12.68
CA ASP A 406 18.24 1.64 -12.79
C ASP A 406 19.60 1.20 -13.34
N ASP A 407 20.26 0.28 -12.64
CA ASP A 407 21.52 -0.36 -13.03
C ASP A 407 22.69 0.57 -13.36
N ALA A 408 22.57 1.85 -12.99
CA ALA A 408 23.50 2.89 -13.41
C ALA A 408 24.89 2.70 -12.79
N ARG A 409 25.93 2.92 -13.59
CA ARG A 409 27.31 2.93 -13.14
C ARG A 409 27.74 4.35 -12.74
N PRO A 410 28.62 4.51 -11.75
CA PRO A 410 29.13 5.83 -11.36
C PRO A 410 29.80 6.56 -12.53
N ASN A 411 29.46 7.83 -12.75
CA ASN A 411 30.01 8.67 -13.83
C ASN A 411 29.84 8.05 -15.23
N ARG A 412 28.67 7.46 -15.48
CA ARG A 412 28.26 6.88 -16.77
C ARG A 412 26.81 7.25 -17.09
N LEU A 413 26.51 7.30 -18.38
CA LEU A 413 25.13 7.29 -18.88
C LEU A 413 24.54 5.87 -18.85
N ILE A 414 23.25 5.73 -19.18
CA ILE A 414 22.53 4.45 -19.22
C ILE A 414 23.19 3.41 -20.15
N ASP A 415 23.80 3.86 -21.25
CA ASP A 415 24.49 3.03 -22.24
C ASP A 415 25.97 2.74 -21.89
N ASP A 416 26.38 3.02 -20.66
CA ASP A 416 27.75 2.94 -20.15
C ASP A 416 28.75 3.91 -20.79
N THR A 417 28.30 4.94 -21.53
CA THR A 417 29.18 6.01 -22.01
C THR A 417 29.72 6.83 -20.83
N PRO A 418 31.05 7.12 -20.77
CA PRO A 418 31.63 8.00 -19.75
C PRO A 418 30.96 9.38 -19.67
N PHE A 419 30.61 9.79 -18.45
CA PHE A 419 30.04 11.11 -18.17
C PHE A 419 30.69 11.75 -16.94
N ASP A 420 31.37 12.89 -17.14
CA ASP A 420 32.14 13.58 -16.09
C ASP A 420 31.24 14.47 -15.22
N VAL A 421 30.48 13.84 -14.31
CA VAL A 421 29.62 14.56 -13.33
C VAL A 421 30.46 15.48 -12.44
N ASP A 422 31.67 15.05 -12.06
CA ASP A 422 32.59 15.86 -11.27
C ASP A 422 33.01 17.13 -12.02
N GLY A 423 33.28 17.02 -13.31
CA GLY A 423 33.58 18.12 -14.22
C GLY A 423 32.40 19.07 -14.38
N LEU A 424 31.19 18.54 -14.57
CA LEU A 424 29.96 19.34 -14.63
C LEU A 424 29.76 20.16 -13.35
N ALA A 425 29.93 19.54 -12.17
CA ALA A 425 29.79 20.23 -10.89
C ALA A 425 30.84 21.34 -10.71
N ARG A 426 32.10 21.09 -11.11
CA ARG A 426 33.16 22.12 -11.09
C ARG A 426 32.84 23.26 -12.05
N TRP A 427 32.39 22.95 -13.27
CA TRP A 427 32.00 23.95 -14.26
C TRP A 427 30.85 24.80 -13.72
N TRP A 428 29.81 24.17 -13.18
CA TRP A 428 28.64 24.86 -12.64
C TRP A 428 29.02 25.85 -11.54
N ASN A 429 29.79 25.41 -10.55
CA ASN A 429 30.22 26.28 -9.44
C ASN A 429 31.17 27.41 -9.88
N ALA A 430 31.82 27.30 -11.04
CA ALA A 430 32.66 28.35 -11.59
C ALA A 430 31.86 29.42 -12.36
N HIS A 431 30.66 29.10 -12.84
CA HIS A 431 29.85 29.97 -13.71
C HIS A 431 28.56 30.46 -13.04
N GLU A 432 28.01 29.70 -12.08
CA GLU A 432 26.70 29.94 -11.49
C GLU A 432 26.78 30.17 -9.98
N THR A 433 25.81 30.90 -9.44
CA THR A 433 25.78 31.29 -8.02
C THR A 433 25.10 30.28 -7.10
N ALA A 434 24.19 29.46 -7.65
CA ALA A 434 23.57 28.36 -6.93
C ALA A 434 24.61 27.24 -6.75
N PRO A 435 25.04 26.90 -5.53
CA PRO A 435 26.07 25.87 -5.35
C PRO A 435 25.56 24.48 -5.77
N MET A 436 26.44 23.72 -6.39
CA MET A 436 26.24 22.31 -6.73
C MET A 436 27.30 21.44 -6.04
N SER A 437 26.87 20.50 -5.21
CA SER A 437 27.80 19.62 -4.49
C SER A 437 27.22 18.22 -4.30
N PHE A 438 28.09 17.23 -4.14
CA PHE A 438 27.68 15.89 -3.75
C PHE A 438 27.16 15.85 -2.31
N ALA A 439 26.16 15.01 -2.06
CA ALA A 439 25.64 14.71 -0.74
C ALA A 439 25.20 13.23 -0.67
N THR A 440 25.28 12.65 0.52
CA THR A 440 24.52 11.44 0.85
C THR A 440 23.06 11.76 1.19
N PRO A 441 22.15 10.76 1.16
CA PRO A 441 20.81 10.89 1.72
C PRO A 441 20.80 11.46 3.14
N THR A 442 21.65 10.94 4.04
CA THR A 442 21.73 11.42 5.42
C THR A 442 22.20 12.87 5.52
N GLU A 443 23.21 13.28 4.73
CA GLU A 443 23.66 14.68 4.64
C GLU A 443 22.52 15.59 4.16
N TYR A 444 21.78 15.20 3.10
CA TYR A 444 20.65 15.97 2.59
C TYR A 444 19.56 16.16 3.67
N PHE A 445 19.16 15.10 4.35
CA PHE A 445 18.11 15.21 5.38
C PHE A 445 18.57 16.03 6.58
N ALA A 446 19.85 15.96 6.96
CA ALA A 446 20.39 16.83 8.02
C ALA A 446 20.25 18.32 7.65
N GLU A 447 20.56 18.68 6.41
CA GLU A 447 20.36 20.05 5.90
C GLU A 447 18.88 20.41 5.78
N LEU A 448 18.04 19.48 5.32
CA LEU A 448 16.60 19.69 5.20
C LEU A 448 15.98 20.01 6.56
N MET A 449 16.40 19.30 7.60
CA MET A 449 15.90 19.51 8.95
C MET A 449 16.35 20.84 9.57
N ALA A 450 17.40 21.47 9.05
CA ALA A 450 17.74 22.86 9.41
C ALA A 450 16.70 23.88 8.89
N HIS A 451 15.85 23.46 7.95
CA HIS A 451 14.73 24.24 7.39
C HIS A 451 13.35 23.70 7.81
N ARG A 452 13.26 22.98 8.93
CA ARG A 452 12.01 22.35 9.41
C ARG A 452 10.84 23.35 9.53
N ASP A 453 11.13 24.59 9.88
CA ASP A 453 10.14 25.69 9.98
C ASP A 453 9.45 26.03 8.66
N ARG A 454 10.05 25.69 7.52
CA ARG A 454 9.50 25.89 6.18
C ARG A 454 8.72 24.69 5.65
N LEU A 455 8.83 23.53 6.30
CA LEU A 455 8.21 22.29 5.82
C LEU A 455 6.72 22.25 6.18
N GLN A 456 5.89 21.97 5.18
CA GLN A 456 4.47 21.74 5.40
C GLN A 456 4.23 20.38 6.05
N THR A 457 3.27 20.29 6.97
CA THR A 457 2.75 19.01 7.43
C THR A 457 1.61 18.55 6.52
N ILE A 458 1.68 17.31 6.03
CA ILE A 458 0.64 16.63 5.26
C ILE A 458 0.13 15.46 6.11
N GLU A 459 -1.17 15.37 6.32
CA GLU A 459 -1.78 14.38 7.22
C GLU A 459 -2.50 13.27 6.45
N GLY A 460 -2.40 12.04 6.95
CA GLY A 460 -3.19 10.91 6.48
C GLY A 460 -2.75 10.36 5.12
N THR A 461 -3.72 9.96 4.29
CA THR A 461 -3.48 9.25 3.02
C THR A 461 -2.92 10.20 1.95
N LEU A 462 -1.65 10.03 1.58
CA LEU A 462 -1.06 10.76 0.44
C LEU A 462 -1.64 10.29 -0.90
N ASP A 463 -1.77 8.97 -1.04
CA ASP A 463 -2.10 8.33 -2.30
C ASP A 463 -2.93 7.04 -2.11
N PRO A 464 -4.26 7.09 -2.33
CA PRO A 464 -5.13 5.93 -2.13
C PRO A 464 -5.13 4.95 -3.30
N CYS A 465 -4.38 5.21 -4.38
CA CYS A 465 -4.63 4.58 -5.67
C CYS A 465 -3.56 3.58 -6.16
N ASP A 466 -2.33 3.59 -5.60
CA ASP A 466 -1.17 2.75 -6.02
C ASP A 466 -0.83 2.90 -7.52
N VAL A 467 0.09 2.13 -8.10
CA VAL A 467 0.45 2.21 -9.52
C VAL A 467 -0.44 1.31 -10.40
N ALA A 468 -0.94 1.84 -11.51
CA ALA A 468 -1.99 1.18 -12.30
C ALA A 468 -1.57 -0.11 -13.04
N TYR A 469 -0.27 -0.28 -13.33
CA TYR A 469 0.30 -1.40 -14.09
C TYR A 469 0.55 -2.66 -13.26
N ASN A 470 0.05 -2.73 -12.03
CA ASN A 470 0.22 -3.90 -11.15
C ASN A 470 -1.07 -4.68 -10.88
N ALA A 471 -2.20 -4.28 -11.45
CA ALA A 471 -3.49 -4.87 -11.14
C ALA A 471 -3.64 -6.29 -11.69
N ALA A 472 -3.85 -7.26 -10.80
CA ALA A 472 -4.41 -8.61 -10.98
C ALA A 472 -3.73 -9.54 -11.99
N TRP A 473 -2.42 -9.37 -12.21
CA TRP A 473 -1.63 -10.22 -13.09
C TRP A 473 -1.71 -11.71 -12.69
N ASN A 474 -2.07 -12.56 -13.65
CA ASN A 474 -2.25 -14.01 -13.49
C ASN A 474 -3.28 -14.40 -12.39
N GLY A 475 -4.17 -13.49 -12.01
CA GLY A 475 -5.32 -13.78 -11.14
C GLY A 475 -4.95 -14.48 -9.83
N GLU A 476 -5.67 -15.56 -9.48
CA GLU A 476 -5.46 -16.29 -8.23
C GLU A 476 -4.12 -17.04 -8.16
N GLN A 477 -3.54 -17.32 -9.32
CA GLN A 477 -2.26 -18.03 -9.45
C GLN A 477 -1.07 -17.06 -9.48
N GLY A 478 -1.33 -15.76 -9.50
CA GLY A 478 -0.33 -14.72 -9.54
C GLY A 478 0.56 -14.69 -8.30
N LEU A 479 1.82 -14.28 -8.50
CA LEU A 479 2.79 -14.16 -7.41
C LEU A 479 2.29 -13.20 -6.32
N HIS A 480 1.53 -12.16 -6.70
CA HIS A 480 0.91 -11.22 -5.76
C HIS A 480 -0.02 -11.89 -4.74
N GLN A 481 -0.82 -12.88 -5.17
CA GLN A 481 -1.67 -13.66 -4.26
C GLN A 481 -0.84 -14.56 -3.35
N MET A 482 0.16 -15.24 -3.92
CA MET A 482 1.04 -16.10 -3.13
C MET A 482 1.75 -15.33 -2.02
N ARG A 483 2.17 -14.08 -2.25
CA ARG A 483 2.81 -13.25 -1.21
C ARG A 483 1.90 -13.05 0.00
N ILE A 484 0.63 -12.80 -0.25
CA ILE A 484 -0.37 -12.61 0.80
C ILE A 484 -0.65 -13.91 1.56
N VAL A 485 -0.71 -15.04 0.85
CA VAL A 485 -0.87 -16.37 1.45
C VAL A 485 0.36 -16.76 2.27
N ASN A 486 1.56 -16.48 1.77
CA ASN A 486 2.83 -16.82 2.41
C ASN A 486 3.03 -16.03 3.70
N ASP A 487 2.75 -14.72 3.70
CA ASP A 487 2.74 -13.89 4.91
C ASP A 487 1.85 -14.53 6.00
N ARG A 488 0.61 -14.86 5.65
CA ARG A 488 -0.34 -15.50 6.57
C ARG A 488 0.19 -16.82 7.11
N LEU A 489 0.69 -17.71 6.24
CA LEU A 489 1.23 -19.02 6.66
C LEU A 489 2.46 -18.89 7.57
N LEU A 490 3.33 -17.92 7.32
CA LEU A 490 4.49 -17.64 8.17
C LEU A 490 4.07 -17.15 9.55
N VAL A 491 3.10 -16.23 9.62
CA VAL A 491 2.53 -15.73 10.89
C VAL A 491 1.81 -16.86 11.64
N GLU A 492 1.02 -17.69 10.96
CA GLU A 492 0.37 -18.86 11.57
C GLU A 492 1.41 -19.86 12.11
N ALA A 493 2.48 -20.12 11.36
CA ALA A 493 3.57 -21.01 11.81
C ALA A 493 4.28 -20.45 13.05
N GLU A 494 4.55 -19.13 13.10
CA GLU A 494 5.09 -18.46 14.28
C GLU A 494 4.15 -18.59 15.50
N LEU A 495 2.85 -18.34 15.30
CA LEU A 495 1.83 -18.44 16.34
C LEU A 495 1.82 -19.85 16.96
N PHE A 496 1.56 -20.88 16.16
CA PHE A 496 1.41 -22.24 16.70
C PHE A 496 2.70 -22.81 17.25
N ARG A 497 3.86 -22.45 16.69
CA ARG A 497 5.16 -22.84 17.29
C ARG A 497 5.38 -22.20 18.65
N THR A 498 4.97 -20.94 18.81
CA THR A 498 5.04 -20.25 20.10
C THR A 498 4.07 -20.88 21.11
N LEU A 499 2.85 -21.22 20.69
CA LEU A 499 1.90 -21.97 21.53
C LEU A 499 2.44 -23.35 21.93
N ALA A 500 3.07 -24.07 21.00
CA ALA A 500 3.72 -25.36 21.29
C ALA A 500 4.86 -25.20 22.30
N TRP A 501 5.62 -24.12 22.24
CA TRP A 501 6.64 -23.78 23.25
C TRP A 501 6.01 -23.48 24.62
N CYS A 502 4.90 -22.73 24.66
CA CYS A 502 4.17 -22.45 25.90
C CYS A 502 3.64 -23.73 26.56
N ALA A 503 3.15 -24.70 25.78
CA ALA A 503 2.59 -25.96 26.27
C ALA A 503 3.62 -26.93 26.90
N ARG A 504 4.93 -26.72 26.69
CA ARG A 504 5.98 -27.58 27.28
C ARG A 504 6.09 -27.37 28.80
N ARG A 505 6.08 -28.49 29.56
CA ARG A 505 6.08 -28.54 31.04
C ARG A 505 7.45 -28.59 31.71
N HIS A 506 8.53 -28.98 31.01
CA HIS A 506 9.88 -29.11 31.59
C HIS A 506 10.91 -28.17 30.92
N VAL A 507 11.64 -27.41 31.75
CA VAL A 507 12.65 -26.40 31.38
C VAL A 507 13.97 -27.01 30.86
N SER A 508 14.18 -28.32 31.05
CA SER A 508 15.46 -28.99 30.76
C SER A 508 15.64 -29.43 29.29
N ASP A 509 14.64 -29.25 28.44
CA ASP A 509 14.82 -29.36 26.99
C ASP A 509 15.37 -28.03 26.50
N PRO A 510 16.63 -27.93 26.05
CA PRO A 510 17.21 -26.66 25.68
C PRO A 510 16.30 -26.03 24.64
N GLY A 511 15.73 -24.86 24.99
CA GLY A 511 15.12 -23.99 23.99
C GLY A 511 16.07 -23.88 22.79
N PRO A 512 15.53 -23.69 21.58
CA PRO A 512 16.30 -23.86 20.35
C PRO A 512 17.68 -23.21 20.48
N SER A 513 18.72 -24.05 20.47
CA SER A 513 20.09 -23.67 20.80
C SER A 513 20.55 -22.49 19.96
N ARG A 514 21.30 -21.56 20.56
CA ARG A 514 21.84 -20.34 19.91
C ARG A 514 22.63 -20.62 18.62
N GLU A 515 23.05 -21.86 18.38
CA GLU A 515 23.85 -22.29 17.22
C GLU A 515 23.16 -23.40 16.37
N GLY A 516 21.84 -23.57 16.51
CA GLY A 516 21.05 -24.54 15.73
C GLY A 516 19.54 -24.35 15.87
N SER A 517 19.09 -23.11 16.07
CA SER A 517 17.73 -22.80 16.48
C SER A 517 16.73 -23.00 15.35
N SER A 518 15.57 -23.56 15.67
CA SER A 518 14.39 -23.61 14.81
C SER A 518 13.89 -22.21 14.37
N ASP A 519 14.43 -21.12 14.93
CA ASP A 519 14.23 -19.74 14.48
C ASP A 519 15.00 -19.42 13.19
N GLY A 520 16.09 -20.14 12.89
CA GLY A 520 16.85 -20.01 11.66
C GLY A 520 16.02 -20.37 10.42
N GLU A 521 15.33 -21.51 10.44
CA GLU A 521 14.51 -21.96 9.30
C GLU A 521 13.39 -20.96 8.97
N LEU A 522 12.63 -20.48 9.96
CA LEU A 522 11.59 -19.46 9.73
C LEU A 522 12.18 -18.13 9.25
N THR A 523 13.33 -17.74 9.79
CA THR A 523 14.02 -16.52 9.32
C THR A 523 14.42 -16.64 7.86
N ASP A 524 14.92 -17.81 7.43
CA ASP A 524 15.26 -18.06 6.03
C ASP A 524 14.02 -18.07 5.13
N LEU A 525 12.89 -18.62 5.60
CA LEU A 525 11.63 -18.54 4.86
C LEU A 525 11.11 -17.10 4.74
N TRP A 526 11.27 -16.27 5.78
CA TRP A 526 10.98 -14.84 5.69
C TRP A 526 11.88 -14.13 4.68
N LYS A 527 13.18 -14.44 4.64
CA LYS A 527 14.11 -13.89 3.64
C LYS A 527 13.72 -14.28 2.21
N ASP A 528 13.37 -15.54 1.98
CA ASP A 528 12.84 -16.01 0.69
C ASP A 528 11.55 -15.28 0.32
N HIS A 529 10.61 -15.14 1.26
CA HIS A 529 9.36 -14.43 1.04
C HIS A 529 9.57 -12.96 0.69
N LEU A 530 10.45 -12.26 1.41
CA LEU A 530 10.81 -10.86 1.13
C LEU A 530 11.43 -10.70 -0.26
N LEU A 531 12.27 -11.64 -0.69
CA LEU A 531 12.82 -11.65 -2.04
C LEU A 531 11.71 -11.81 -3.10
N THR A 532 10.75 -12.70 -2.84
CA THR A 532 9.58 -12.87 -3.72
C THR A 532 8.69 -11.63 -3.79
N CYS A 533 8.80 -10.73 -2.80
CA CYS A 533 8.09 -9.45 -2.72
C CYS A 533 8.85 -8.28 -3.39
N ALA A 534 10.06 -8.49 -3.91
CA ALA A 534 10.78 -7.46 -4.66
C ALA A 534 9.94 -6.99 -5.86
N HIS A 535 9.90 -5.69 -6.08
CA HIS A 535 8.86 -5.05 -6.89
C HIS A 535 8.84 -5.48 -8.37
N ALA A 536 9.99 -5.67 -9.04
CA ALA A 536 10.04 -6.01 -10.47
C ALA A 536 9.85 -7.49 -10.80
N THR A 537 9.64 -8.37 -9.82
CA THR A 537 9.64 -9.84 -9.99
C THR A 537 8.52 -10.41 -10.89
N GLN A 538 7.57 -9.60 -11.34
CA GLN A 538 6.58 -9.98 -12.35
C GLN A 538 7.13 -9.93 -13.79
N TRP A 539 8.25 -9.25 -14.00
CA TRP A 539 8.89 -9.05 -15.31
C TRP A 539 10.10 -9.98 -15.51
N LEU A 540 10.17 -11.05 -14.73
CA LEU A 540 11.30 -11.98 -14.77
C LEU A 540 11.25 -12.84 -16.01
N TYR A 541 12.43 -13.13 -16.56
CA TYR A 541 12.58 -14.12 -17.60
C TYR A 541 12.30 -15.52 -17.06
N VAL A 542 11.99 -16.45 -17.96
CA VAL A 542 11.52 -17.81 -17.66
C VAL A 542 12.30 -18.50 -16.54
N GLU A 543 13.63 -18.52 -16.60
CA GLU A 543 14.46 -19.22 -15.59
C GLU A 543 14.43 -18.54 -14.23
N ASP A 544 14.56 -17.21 -14.21
CA ASP A 544 14.53 -16.41 -12.98
C ASP A 544 13.14 -16.44 -12.32
N PHE A 545 12.06 -16.42 -13.12
CA PHE A 545 10.71 -16.56 -12.59
C PHE A 545 10.47 -17.95 -12.00
N ARG A 546 10.94 -19.02 -12.66
CA ARG A 546 10.85 -20.38 -12.09
C ARG A 546 11.55 -20.47 -10.74
N ALA A 547 12.76 -19.92 -10.62
CA ALA A 547 13.46 -19.86 -9.34
C ALA A 547 12.68 -19.06 -8.28
N MET A 548 12.06 -17.94 -8.68
CA MET A 548 11.24 -17.13 -7.78
C MET A 548 9.96 -17.87 -7.35
N ARG A 549 9.33 -18.59 -8.27
CA ARG A 549 8.15 -19.43 -8.02
C ARG A 549 8.48 -20.59 -7.07
N ASP A 550 9.60 -21.28 -7.30
CA ASP A 550 10.07 -22.36 -6.44
C ASP A 550 10.33 -21.87 -5.01
N ARG A 551 10.90 -20.67 -4.84
CA ARG A 551 11.03 -20.03 -3.51
C ARG A 551 9.67 -19.75 -2.89
N ALA A 552 8.74 -19.14 -3.63
CA ALA A 552 7.41 -18.84 -3.12
C ALA A 552 6.65 -20.11 -2.70
N ASP A 553 6.78 -21.20 -3.47
CA ASP A 553 6.19 -22.50 -3.16
C ASP A 553 6.89 -23.19 -1.98
N ARG A 554 8.21 -23.09 -1.88
CA ARG A 554 8.97 -23.56 -0.71
C ARG A 554 8.48 -22.89 0.57
N VAL A 555 8.32 -21.56 0.57
CA VAL A 555 7.78 -20.81 1.71
C VAL A 555 6.40 -21.33 2.08
N ARG A 556 5.49 -21.42 1.09
CA ARG A 556 4.11 -21.88 1.29
C ARG A 556 4.06 -23.26 1.92
N LEU A 557 4.73 -24.24 1.32
CA LEU A 557 4.69 -25.64 1.73
C LEU A 557 5.39 -25.86 3.08
N THR A 558 6.55 -25.23 3.29
CA THR A 558 7.33 -25.41 4.52
C THR A 558 6.67 -24.71 5.70
N ALA A 559 6.17 -23.48 5.53
CA ALA A 559 5.45 -22.78 6.59
C ALA A 559 4.16 -23.53 7.00
N ALA A 560 3.39 -24.04 6.03
CA ALA A 560 2.21 -24.87 6.32
C ALA A 560 2.58 -26.14 7.10
N ARG A 561 3.64 -26.85 6.69
CA ARG A 561 4.14 -28.02 7.43
C ARG A 561 4.53 -27.68 8.86
N LEU A 562 5.33 -26.62 9.05
CA LEU A 562 5.77 -26.17 10.38
C LEU A 562 4.60 -25.78 11.29
N ARG A 563 3.59 -25.11 10.72
CA ARG A 563 2.33 -24.80 11.39
C ARG A 563 1.61 -26.07 11.83
N ASP A 564 1.40 -27.01 10.91
CA ASP A 564 0.66 -28.25 11.17
C ASP A 564 1.37 -29.14 12.21
N ASP A 565 2.70 -29.23 12.12
CA ASP A 565 3.53 -29.94 13.10
C ASP A 565 3.43 -29.30 14.49
N ALA A 566 3.38 -27.97 14.55
CA ALA A 566 3.20 -27.25 15.80
C ALA A 566 1.80 -27.43 16.39
N ILE A 567 0.74 -27.42 15.57
CA ILE A 567 -0.63 -27.74 16.00
C ILE A 567 -0.68 -29.15 16.60
N ARG A 568 -0.09 -30.14 15.93
CA ARG A 568 0.00 -31.51 16.48
C ARG A 568 0.80 -31.56 17.77
N SER A 569 1.86 -30.75 17.90
CA SER A 569 2.63 -30.67 19.14
C SER A 569 1.83 -30.09 20.31
N VAL A 570 0.99 -29.08 20.07
CA VAL A 570 0.07 -28.56 21.08
C VAL A 570 -0.97 -29.63 21.43
N ALA A 571 -1.56 -30.28 20.43
CA ALA A 571 -2.56 -31.34 20.63
C ALA A 571 -2.04 -32.54 21.44
N ARG A 572 -0.74 -32.89 21.35
CA ARG A 572 -0.13 -33.93 22.20
C ARG A 572 -0.01 -33.55 23.68
N ALA A 573 -0.04 -32.27 23.99
CA ALA A 573 -0.08 -31.78 25.36
C ALA A 573 -1.51 -31.76 25.92
N MET A 574 -2.53 -31.87 25.06
CA MET A 574 -3.94 -31.99 25.43
C MET A 574 -4.27 -33.45 25.76
N ASP A 575 -5.10 -33.67 26.78
CA ASP A 575 -5.63 -35.01 27.12
C ASP A 575 -6.80 -35.36 26.18
N LEU A 576 -6.47 -35.84 24.98
CA LEU A 576 -7.46 -36.10 23.92
C LEU A 576 -8.03 -37.53 24.02
N PRO A 577 -9.36 -37.71 23.89
CA PRO A 577 -9.97 -39.04 23.77
C PRO A 577 -9.43 -39.85 22.59
N ASP A 578 -9.28 -41.17 22.76
CA ASP A 578 -8.76 -42.10 21.75
C ASP A 578 -9.58 -42.13 20.44
N ASP A 579 -10.86 -41.76 20.50
CA ASP A 579 -11.78 -41.72 19.35
C ASP A 579 -11.88 -40.32 18.70
N THR A 580 -10.96 -39.41 19.04
CA THR A 580 -10.80 -38.15 18.33
C THR A 580 -10.34 -38.44 16.89
N ALA A 581 -11.13 -38.00 15.91
CA ALA A 581 -10.86 -38.24 14.51
C ALA A 581 -10.11 -37.05 13.86
N TYR A 582 -10.46 -35.82 14.25
CA TYR A 582 -9.87 -34.61 13.68
C TYR A 582 -9.52 -33.58 14.76
N LEU A 583 -8.52 -32.78 14.46
CA LEU A 583 -8.16 -31.55 15.15
C LEU A 583 -8.58 -30.38 14.27
N VAL A 584 -9.21 -29.36 14.86
CA VAL A 584 -9.59 -28.13 14.16
C VAL A 584 -9.01 -26.95 14.92
N ALA A 585 -8.08 -26.23 14.28
CA ALA A 585 -7.39 -25.10 14.87
C ALA A 585 -7.92 -23.77 14.32
N ASN A 586 -8.05 -22.78 15.21
CA ASN A 586 -8.41 -21.42 14.87
C ASN A 586 -7.20 -20.49 15.07
N PRO A 587 -6.58 -19.98 13.99
CA PRO A 587 -5.43 -19.10 14.10
C PRO A 587 -5.78 -17.66 14.54
N LEU A 588 -7.06 -17.29 14.62
CA LEU A 588 -7.49 -15.93 14.94
C LEU A 588 -7.56 -15.69 16.45
N PRO A 589 -7.24 -14.48 16.95
CA PRO A 589 -7.20 -14.14 18.37
C PRO A 589 -8.59 -13.83 18.97
N TRP A 590 -9.63 -14.44 18.43
CA TRP A 590 -10.99 -14.40 18.96
C TRP A 590 -11.71 -15.70 18.65
N GLU A 591 -12.66 -16.06 19.50
CA GLU A 591 -13.54 -17.20 19.28
C GLU A 591 -14.49 -16.96 18.11
N ARG A 592 -14.87 -18.03 17.42
CA ARG A 592 -15.86 -17.97 16.33
C ARG A 592 -16.62 -19.26 16.16
N ASP A 593 -17.87 -19.14 15.75
CA ASP A 593 -18.61 -20.25 15.15
C ASP A 593 -18.28 -20.32 13.66
N ALA A 594 -17.88 -21.48 13.17
CA ALA A 594 -17.56 -21.69 11.76
C ALA A 594 -18.20 -22.98 11.23
N VAL A 595 -18.62 -22.95 9.97
CA VAL A 595 -18.94 -24.17 9.23
C VAL A 595 -17.68 -24.59 8.48
N VAL A 596 -17.19 -25.78 8.83
CA VAL A 596 -15.91 -26.32 8.36
C VAL A 596 -16.18 -27.54 7.49
N GLU A 597 -15.53 -27.61 6.33
CA GLU A 597 -15.57 -28.81 5.50
C GLU A 597 -14.56 -29.84 5.98
N MET A 598 -14.98 -31.10 6.07
CA MET A 598 -14.17 -32.22 6.52
C MET A 598 -14.42 -33.44 5.61
N ASN A 599 -13.40 -34.25 5.34
CA ASN A 599 -13.56 -35.51 4.61
C ASN A 599 -13.60 -36.67 5.61
N LEU A 600 -14.77 -37.25 5.83
CA LEU A 600 -14.97 -38.39 6.72
C LEU A 600 -14.67 -39.71 6.00
N SER A 601 -13.75 -40.50 6.54
CA SER A 601 -13.53 -41.88 6.11
C SER A 601 -14.46 -42.84 6.85
N ARG A 602 -14.92 -43.89 6.16
CA ARG A 602 -15.72 -44.95 6.78
C ARG A 602 -14.90 -45.73 7.83
N PHE A 603 -15.38 -45.78 9.07
CA PHE A 603 -14.82 -46.61 10.14
C PHE A 603 -15.80 -47.72 10.55
N GLY A 604 -15.53 -48.97 10.16
CA GLY A 604 -16.41 -50.12 10.42
C GLY A 604 -17.70 -50.17 9.58
N ASP A 605 -18.79 -50.66 10.19
CA ASP A 605 -20.10 -50.87 9.54
C ASP A 605 -21.18 -49.91 10.06
N ALA A 606 -21.19 -48.66 9.58
CA ALA A 606 -22.41 -47.93 9.21
C ALA A 606 -22.10 -46.49 8.79
N TRP A 607 -22.66 -46.08 7.66
CA TRP A 607 -23.24 -44.74 7.53
C TRP A 607 -24.71 -44.82 8.00
N PRO A 608 -25.28 -43.78 8.62
CA PRO A 608 -24.67 -42.49 8.93
C PRO A 608 -23.70 -42.56 10.13
N VAL A 609 -22.78 -41.60 10.22
CA VAL A 609 -21.91 -41.40 11.40
C VAL A 609 -22.38 -40.18 12.16
N ARG A 610 -22.28 -40.22 13.50
CA ARG A 610 -22.54 -39.06 14.36
C ARG A 610 -21.22 -38.36 14.64
N LEU A 611 -21.19 -37.04 14.45
CA LEU A 611 -20.08 -36.19 14.85
C LEU A 611 -20.39 -35.55 16.21
N THR A 612 -19.39 -35.54 17.10
CA THR A 612 -19.48 -34.85 18.38
C THR A 612 -18.24 -34.00 18.64
N ASP A 613 -18.37 -33.02 19.53
CA ASP A 613 -17.21 -32.38 20.17
C ASP A 613 -16.50 -33.38 21.11
N LEU A 614 -15.45 -32.92 21.81
CA LEU A 614 -14.69 -33.78 22.73
C LEU A 614 -15.53 -34.21 23.96
N ASP A 615 -16.49 -33.38 24.40
CA ASP A 615 -17.42 -33.70 25.50
C ASP A 615 -18.53 -34.70 25.10
N GLY A 616 -18.70 -34.98 23.80
CA GLY A 616 -19.74 -35.87 23.28
C GLY A 616 -21.04 -35.17 22.87
N HIS A 617 -21.09 -33.84 22.87
CA HIS A 617 -22.24 -33.11 22.34
C HIS A 617 -22.33 -33.23 20.82
N PRO A 618 -23.51 -33.52 20.25
CA PRO A 618 -23.68 -33.68 18.81
C PRO A 618 -23.43 -32.37 18.04
N LEU A 619 -22.68 -32.48 16.94
CA LEU A 619 -22.37 -31.35 16.06
C LEU A 619 -23.34 -31.30 14.87
N PRO A 620 -23.98 -30.15 14.58
CA PRO A 620 -24.78 -29.97 13.37
C PRO A 620 -23.92 -30.15 12.12
N HIS A 621 -24.35 -31.02 11.22
CA HIS A 621 -23.62 -31.29 9.97
C HIS A 621 -24.56 -31.67 8.83
N GLN A 622 -24.05 -31.55 7.60
CA GLN A 622 -24.71 -32.04 6.39
C GLN A 622 -23.70 -32.72 5.47
N VAL A 623 -24.15 -33.74 4.74
CA VAL A 623 -23.35 -34.39 3.70
C VAL A 623 -23.39 -33.51 2.45
N VAL A 624 -22.21 -33.09 1.97
CA VAL A 624 -22.04 -32.25 0.78
C VAL A 624 -21.92 -33.11 -0.46
N HIS A 625 -21.09 -34.16 -0.40
CA HIS A 625 -20.82 -35.05 -1.52
C HIS A 625 -20.28 -36.39 -1.03
N GLU A 626 -20.70 -37.49 -1.65
CA GLU A 626 -20.12 -38.82 -1.41
C GLU A 626 -19.12 -39.17 -2.52
N HIS A 627 -17.90 -39.56 -2.16
CA HIS A 627 -16.87 -39.95 -3.13
C HIS A 627 -16.10 -41.20 -2.68
N ARG A 628 -15.21 -41.68 -3.53
CA ARG A 628 -14.25 -42.73 -3.15
C ARG A 628 -12.88 -42.10 -2.95
N GLY A 629 -12.33 -42.28 -1.75
CA GLY A 629 -11.01 -41.80 -1.38
C GLY A 629 -9.88 -42.62 -2.01
N GLN A 630 -8.64 -42.26 -1.65
CA GLN A 630 -7.45 -42.99 -2.08
C GLN A 630 -7.49 -44.42 -1.51
N GLY A 631 -7.38 -45.44 -2.37
CA GLY A 631 -7.57 -46.85 -1.99
C GLY A 631 -9.01 -47.38 -2.16
N GLY A 632 -9.94 -46.55 -2.66
CA GLY A 632 -11.28 -46.97 -3.07
C GLY A 632 -12.32 -47.04 -1.94
N TYR A 633 -11.95 -46.67 -0.72
CA TYR A 633 -12.84 -46.59 0.44
C TYR A 633 -13.89 -45.49 0.24
N PRO A 634 -15.17 -45.74 0.61
CA PRO A 634 -16.19 -44.71 0.56
C PRO A 634 -15.90 -43.63 1.61
N GLU A 635 -15.90 -42.38 1.16
CA GLU A 635 -15.72 -41.18 1.98
C GLU A 635 -16.89 -40.23 1.76
N GLN A 636 -17.19 -39.43 2.78
CA GLN A 636 -18.17 -38.35 2.68
C GLN A 636 -17.51 -37.02 2.98
N ARG A 637 -17.65 -36.06 2.06
CA ARG A 637 -17.39 -34.66 2.39
C ARG A 637 -18.58 -34.12 3.15
N VAL A 638 -18.33 -33.60 4.34
CA VAL A 638 -19.35 -33.03 5.22
C VAL A 638 -19.02 -31.58 5.53
N ALA A 639 -20.05 -30.76 5.70
CA ALA A 639 -19.94 -29.44 6.30
C ALA A 639 -20.46 -29.52 7.74
N VAL A 640 -19.63 -29.11 8.70
CA VAL A 640 -19.87 -29.27 10.15
C VAL A 640 -19.80 -27.91 10.82
N ARG A 641 -20.80 -27.56 11.62
CA ARG A 641 -20.76 -26.36 12.44
C ARG A 641 -19.98 -26.63 13.73
N LEU A 642 -18.96 -25.84 13.98
CA LEU A 642 -18.06 -25.95 15.14
C LEU A 642 -17.97 -24.60 15.86
N HIS A 643 -17.87 -24.66 17.18
CA HIS A 643 -17.40 -23.54 17.99
C HIS A 643 -15.87 -23.66 18.13
N LEU A 644 -15.15 -22.59 17.83
CA LEU A 644 -13.69 -22.59 17.78
C LEU A 644 -13.09 -21.55 18.76
N PRO A 645 -12.23 -21.96 19.71
CA PRO A 645 -11.60 -21.03 20.65
C PRO A 645 -10.60 -20.09 19.97
N ALA A 646 -10.37 -18.91 20.53
CA ALA A 646 -9.35 -17.96 20.06
C ALA A 646 -7.95 -18.60 20.05
N GLY A 647 -7.19 -18.52 18.97
CA GLY A 647 -5.80 -19.03 18.89
C GLY A 647 -5.64 -20.50 19.31
N GLY A 648 -6.72 -21.29 19.31
CA GLY A 648 -6.80 -22.56 19.99
C GLY A 648 -7.12 -23.74 19.07
N ILE A 649 -7.20 -24.93 19.67
CA ILE A 649 -7.47 -26.19 18.97
C ILE A 649 -8.66 -26.85 19.65
N THR A 650 -9.60 -27.36 18.84
CA THR A 650 -10.68 -28.26 19.28
C THR A 650 -10.55 -29.61 18.58
N GLY A 651 -11.24 -30.63 19.09
CA GLY A 651 -11.28 -31.96 18.49
C GLY A 651 -12.69 -32.37 18.07
N VAL A 652 -12.78 -33.16 17.01
CA VAL A 652 -14.02 -33.74 16.50
C VAL A 652 -13.94 -35.27 16.59
N ARG A 653 -14.91 -35.87 17.27
CA ARG A 653 -15.04 -37.32 17.43
C ARG A 653 -16.02 -37.88 16.41
N GLN A 654 -15.75 -39.08 15.92
CA GLN A 654 -16.59 -39.80 14.95
C GLN A 654 -17.13 -41.08 15.60
N MET A 655 -18.44 -41.19 15.77
CA MET A 655 -19.10 -42.31 16.45
C MET A 655 -20.08 -43.06 15.53
N PRO A 656 -20.21 -44.41 15.65
CA PRO A 656 -21.25 -45.17 14.97
C PRO A 656 -22.65 -44.71 15.38
N ALA A 657 -23.56 -44.53 14.43
CA ALA A 657 -24.95 -44.18 14.72
C ALA A 657 -25.74 -45.42 15.17
N ALA A 658 -25.83 -45.69 16.47
CA ALA A 658 -26.71 -46.73 16.98
C ALA A 658 -28.21 -46.33 16.93
N ASP A 659 -28.53 -45.03 17.07
CA ASP A 659 -29.91 -44.52 17.17
C ASP A 659 -30.07 -43.05 16.66
N ALA A 660 -29.21 -42.57 15.75
CA ALA A 660 -29.25 -41.17 15.31
C ALA A 660 -30.31 -40.91 14.24
N LEU A 661 -31.06 -39.79 14.37
CA LEU A 661 -31.84 -39.22 13.27
C LEU A 661 -30.92 -39.08 12.03
N PRO A 662 -31.38 -39.46 10.82
CA PRO A 662 -30.55 -39.37 9.62
C PRO A 662 -29.99 -37.96 9.48
N ALA A 663 -28.67 -37.83 9.23
CA ALA A 663 -28.13 -36.58 8.73
C ALA A 663 -28.98 -36.19 7.52
N SER A 664 -29.59 -35.00 7.55
CA SER A 664 -30.37 -34.54 6.41
C SER A 664 -29.40 -34.37 5.24
N ALA A 665 -29.45 -35.29 4.28
CA ALA A 665 -28.74 -35.12 3.02
C ALA A 665 -29.17 -33.77 2.42
N ALA A 666 -28.22 -32.99 1.90
CA ALA A 666 -28.57 -31.80 1.15
C ALA A 666 -29.53 -32.21 0.01
N SER A 667 -30.74 -31.66 -0.01
CA SER A 667 -31.72 -32.00 -1.05
C SER A 667 -31.32 -31.34 -2.36
N ALA A 668 -30.59 -32.06 -3.21
CA ALA A 668 -30.20 -31.63 -4.56
C ALA A 668 -31.35 -31.71 -5.59
N SER A 669 -32.59 -31.44 -5.19
CA SER A 669 -33.69 -31.33 -6.15
C SER A 669 -33.59 -30.00 -6.90
N PRO A 670 -33.49 -29.97 -8.24
CA PRO A 670 -33.45 -28.71 -8.99
C PRO A 670 -34.75 -27.93 -8.79
N ARG A 671 -34.71 -27.00 -7.83
CA ARG A 671 -35.77 -26.02 -7.59
C ARG A 671 -35.26 -24.67 -8.07
N ARG A 672 -36.05 -23.97 -8.89
CA ARG A 672 -35.80 -22.54 -9.12
C ARG A 672 -36.02 -21.82 -7.80
N TRP A 673 -34.94 -21.29 -7.22
CA TRP A 673 -35.00 -20.47 -6.02
C TRP A 673 -35.47 -19.07 -6.40
N SER A 674 -36.58 -18.63 -5.80
CA SER A 674 -37.00 -17.23 -5.82
C SER A 674 -36.30 -16.41 -4.72
N GLY A 675 -35.62 -17.07 -3.79
CA GLY A 675 -34.77 -16.42 -2.79
C GLY A 675 -34.07 -17.43 -1.89
N LEU A 676 -33.00 -16.97 -1.25
CA LEU A 676 -32.11 -17.71 -0.35
C LEU A 676 -32.19 -17.07 1.04
N ASP A 677 -32.33 -17.84 2.13
CA ASP A 677 -32.46 -17.27 3.49
C ASP A 677 -31.80 -18.19 4.52
N ASN A 678 -30.78 -17.68 5.23
CA ASN A 678 -30.06 -18.43 6.27
C ASN A 678 -30.46 -18.03 7.70
N GLY A 679 -31.55 -17.28 7.85
CA GLY A 679 -32.02 -16.74 9.13
C GLY A 679 -31.35 -15.43 9.56
N VAL A 680 -30.34 -14.95 8.82
CA VAL A 680 -29.66 -13.65 9.07
C VAL A 680 -29.78 -12.74 7.84
N VAL A 681 -29.48 -13.28 6.67
CA VAL A 681 -29.57 -12.61 5.37
C VAL A 681 -30.50 -13.37 4.45
N ARG A 682 -31.30 -12.61 3.70
CA ARG A 682 -32.14 -13.11 2.62
C ARG A 682 -31.73 -12.48 1.29
N LEU A 683 -31.62 -13.27 0.23
CA LEU A 683 -31.37 -12.80 -1.13
C LEU A 683 -32.66 -12.86 -1.94
N ASP A 684 -33.01 -11.77 -2.63
CA ASP A 684 -34.04 -11.75 -3.68
C ASP A 684 -33.38 -12.02 -5.04
N MET A 685 -33.82 -13.08 -5.71
CA MET A 685 -33.23 -13.53 -6.97
C MET A 685 -34.24 -13.48 -8.12
N ARG A 686 -33.83 -12.90 -9.25
CA ARG A 686 -34.63 -12.86 -10.49
C ARG A 686 -33.76 -13.29 -11.67
N GLU A 687 -34.18 -14.34 -12.37
CA GLU A 687 -33.46 -14.86 -13.54
C GLU A 687 -31.97 -15.13 -13.26
N GLY A 688 -31.64 -15.64 -12.07
CA GLY A 688 -30.25 -15.92 -11.65
C GLY A 688 -29.44 -14.70 -11.17
N ARG A 689 -30.03 -13.49 -11.23
CA ARG A 689 -29.43 -12.24 -10.75
C ARG A 689 -29.84 -11.94 -9.31
N ILE A 690 -28.93 -11.43 -8.51
CA ILE A 690 -29.21 -11.02 -7.13
C ILE A 690 -29.68 -9.56 -7.15
N MET A 691 -30.99 -9.37 -6.97
CA MET A 691 -31.63 -8.06 -7.07
C MET A 691 -31.67 -7.32 -5.75
N ALA A 692 -31.66 -8.03 -4.62
CA ALA A 692 -31.59 -7.40 -3.31
C ALA A 692 -30.92 -8.32 -2.28
N VAL A 693 -30.25 -7.68 -1.30
CA VAL A 693 -29.71 -8.33 -0.10
C VAL A 693 -30.41 -7.75 1.11
N GLN A 694 -31.13 -8.58 1.85
CA GLN A 694 -32.08 -8.18 2.89
C GLN A 694 -31.72 -8.76 4.25
N GLN A 695 -32.05 -8.03 5.30
CA GLN A 695 -32.04 -8.60 6.66
C GLN A 695 -33.17 -9.62 6.79
N SER A 696 -32.87 -10.83 7.26
CA SER A 696 -33.87 -11.88 7.50
C SER A 696 -34.76 -11.53 8.71
N GLY A 697 -36.06 -11.88 8.65
CA GLY A 697 -37.01 -11.74 9.77
C GLY A 697 -38.41 -11.20 9.41
N ARG A 698 -39.40 -11.47 10.27
CA ARG A 698 -40.84 -11.12 10.10
C ARG A 698 -41.22 -9.67 10.46
N ARG A 699 -40.26 -8.77 10.71
CA ARG A 699 -40.56 -7.39 11.13
C ARG A 699 -41.08 -6.56 9.95
N ARG A 700 -42.07 -5.69 10.22
CA ARG A 700 -42.80 -4.86 9.23
C ARG A 700 -41.93 -3.80 8.48
N ARG A 701 -40.62 -3.78 8.72
CA ARG A 701 -39.59 -2.94 8.08
C ARG A 701 -38.24 -3.69 8.11
N SER A 702 -38.02 -4.67 7.22
CA SER A 702 -36.66 -5.22 7.01
C SER A 702 -35.82 -4.21 6.23
N ARG A 703 -34.53 -4.10 6.54
CA ARG A 703 -33.59 -3.30 5.75
C ARG A 703 -33.19 -4.09 4.49
N SER A 704 -33.06 -3.40 3.36
CA SER A 704 -32.77 -3.98 2.06
C SER A 704 -31.74 -3.14 1.31
N LEU A 705 -30.74 -3.80 0.75
CA LEU A 705 -29.82 -3.24 -0.22
C LEU A 705 -30.29 -3.67 -1.62
N ASP A 706 -31.11 -2.83 -2.24
CA ASP A 706 -31.69 -3.10 -3.56
C ASP A 706 -30.73 -2.70 -4.68
N ALA A 707 -30.59 -3.55 -5.70
CA ALA A 707 -29.81 -3.25 -6.89
C ALA A 707 -30.54 -2.20 -7.76
N PRO A 708 -29.85 -1.15 -8.24
CA PRO A 708 -30.39 -0.21 -9.22
C PRO A 708 -30.77 -0.89 -10.54
N LEU A 709 -31.62 -0.24 -11.33
CA LEU A 709 -32.00 -0.73 -12.66
C LEU A 709 -30.77 -1.03 -13.52
N GLY A 710 -30.73 -2.23 -14.11
CA GLY A 710 -29.63 -2.69 -14.96
C GLY A 710 -28.47 -3.36 -14.22
N LEU A 711 -28.36 -3.19 -12.89
CA LEU A 711 -27.31 -3.78 -12.06
C LEU A 711 -27.82 -4.99 -11.27
N GLU A 712 -26.87 -5.73 -10.69
CA GLU A 712 -27.11 -6.81 -9.73
C GLU A 712 -25.97 -6.83 -8.70
N TRP A 713 -26.15 -7.54 -7.59
CA TRP A 713 -25.08 -7.78 -6.63
C TRP A 713 -24.17 -8.92 -7.11
N GLY A 714 -22.88 -8.60 -7.32
CA GLY A 714 -21.87 -9.58 -7.71
C GLY A 714 -21.90 -9.95 -9.20
N GLY A 715 -22.31 -9.04 -10.09
CA GLY A 715 -22.30 -9.29 -11.53
C GLY A 715 -20.86 -9.40 -12.08
N ILE A 716 -20.62 -10.23 -13.09
CA ILE A 716 -19.29 -10.39 -13.69
C ILE A 716 -19.20 -9.61 -14.99
N VAL A 717 -18.05 -8.96 -15.21
CA VAL A 717 -17.75 -8.18 -16.40
C VAL A 717 -16.37 -8.52 -16.93
N VAL A 718 -16.25 -8.64 -18.25
CA VAL A 718 -14.99 -8.80 -18.98
C VAL A 718 -14.74 -7.53 -19.79
N LYS A 719 -13.54 -6.96 -19.70
CA LYS A 719 -13.15 -5.73 -20.41
C LYS A 719 -11.97 -5.98 -21.32
N GLU A 720 -12.09 -5.50 -22.54
CA GLU A 720 -11.00 -5.51 -23.52
C GLU A 720 -10.19 -4.23 -23.38
N VAL A 721 -8.87 -4.35 -23.30
CA VAL A 721 -7.94 -3.23 -23.12
C VAL A 721 -7.00 -3.17 -24.31
N ALA A 722 -6.81 -1.98 -24.87
CA ALA A 722 -5.78 -1.77 -25.88
C ALA A 722 -4.40 -1.63 -25.22
N THR A 723 -3.84 -2.75 -24.76
CA THR A 723 -2.63 -2.81 -23.94
C THR A 723 -1.46 -2.02 -24.53
N GLN A 724 -1.23 -2.12 -25.83
CA GLN A 724 -0.15 -1.43 -26.57
C GLN A 724 -0.30 0.11 -26.64
N GLU A 725 -1.46 0.66 -26.29
CA GLU A 725 -1.72 2.12 -26.35
C GLU A 725 -1.48 2.83 -25.01
N GLY A 726 -0.98 2.13 -23.99
CA GLY A 726 -0.70 2.71 -22.68
C GLY A 726 0.64 2.25 -22.11
N PRO A 727 1.22 3.02 -21.17
CA PRO A 727 2.48 2.66 -20.54
C PRO A 727 2.34 1.37 -19.75
N LEU A 728 3.34 0.47 -19.87
CA LEU A 728 3.37 -0.83 -19.17
C LEU A 728 2.05 -1.59 -19.32
N HIS A 729 1.48 -1.57 -20.52
CA HIS A 729 0.24 -2.26 -20.91
C HIS A 729 -1.06 -1.73 -20.28
N VAL A 730 -1.03 -0.52 -19.72
CA VAL A 730 -2.19 0.12 -19.09
C VAL A 730 -2.90 1.05 -20.07
N GLY A 731 -3.41 0.46 -21.15
CA GLY A 731 -4.14 1.19 -22.19
C GLY A 731 -5.61 1.49 -21.88
N PRO A 732 -6.31 2.18 -22.80
CA PRO A 732 -7.72 2.48 -22.69
C PRO A 732 -8.58 1.22 -22.80
N ILE A 733 -9.71 1.22 -22.09
CA ILE A 733 -10.74 0.18 -22.22
C ILE A 733 -11.49 0.40 -23.54
N ARG A 734 -11.49 -0.62 -24.41
CA ARG A 734 -12.14 -0.58 -25.74
C ARG A 734 -13.58 -1.02 -25.70
N ALA A 735 -13.86 -2.07 -24.91
CA ALA A 735 -15.18 -2.65 -24.81
C ALA A 735 -15.39 -3.29 -23.44
N GLU A 736 -16.66 -3.47 -23.10
CA GLU A 736 -17.11 -4.10 -21.86
C GLU A 736 -18.23 -5.10 -22.17
N HIS A 737 -18.13 -6.29 -21.59
CA HIS A 737 -19.06 -7.40 -21.79
C HIS A 737 -19.51 -7.95 -20.44
N VAL A 738 -20.79 -7.73 -20.10
CA VAL A 738 -21.39 -8.26 -18.87
C VAL A 738 -21.78 -9.72 -19.11
N VAL A 739 -21.54 -10.58 -18.12
CA VAL A 739 -21.93 -12.00 -18.20
C VAL A 739 -23.46 -12.11 -18.23
N GLU A 740 -23.96 -12.80 -19.25
CA GLU A 740 -25.37 -13.16 -19.37
C GLU A 740 -25.61 -14.53 -18.72
N TRP A 741 -26.37 -14.55 -17.62
CA TRP A 741 -26.71 -15.79 -16.91
C TRP A 741 -27.81 -16.56 -17.65
N THR A 742 -27.57 -17.83 -17.95
CA THR A 742 -28.50 -18.68 -18.74
C THR A 742 -29.07 -19.85 -17.93
N LEU A 743 -28.39 -20.26 -16.86
CA LEU A 743 -28.81 -21.35 -15.99
C LEU A 743 -28.57 -20.99 -14.53
N GLY A 744 -29.46 -21.43 -13.63
CA GLY A 744 -29.18 -21.43 -12.21
C GLY A 744 -29.90 -22.54 -11.45
N GLU A 745 -29.17 -23.19 -10.54
CA GLU A 745 -29.56 -24.44 -9.86
C GLU A 745 -29.10 -24.44 -8.40
N ALA A 746 -29.91 -25.04 -7.52
CA ALA A 746 -29.54 -25.27 -6.13
C ALA A 746 -28.58 -26.47 -6.05
N MET A 747 -27.37 -26.23 -5.54
CA MET A 747 -26.34 -27.26 -5.36
C MET A 747 -26.40 -27.87 -3.96
N GLU A 748 -26.67 -27.05 -2.94
CA GLU A 748 -26.80 -27.48 -1.55
C GLU A 748 -27.99 -26.78 -0.92
N ASP A 749 -28.85 -27.56 -0.24
CA ASP A 749 -29.97 -27.09 0.58
C ASP A 749 -29.99 -27.93 1.85
N GLY A 750 -29.22 -27.52 2.84
CA GLY A 750 -29.01 -28.28 4.07
C GLY A 750 -29.07 -27.42 5.34
N PRO A 751 -28.99 -28.04 6.52
CA PRO A 751 -29.22 -27.40 7.80
C PRO A 751 -28.13 -26.39 8.20
N VAL A 752 -26.93 -26.45 7.61
CA VAL A 752 -25.80 -25.58 7.97
C VAL A 752 -25.32 -24.70 6.81
N ARG A 753 -25.61 -25.07 5.55
CA ARG A 753 -25.16 -24.34 4.37
C ARG A 753 -26.10 -24.49 3.17
N TRP A 754 -26.23 -23.40 2.43
CA TRP A 754 -26.92 -23.31 1.15
C TRP A 754 -25.96 -22.84 0.06
N ARG A 755 -26.04 -23.45 -1.12
CA ARG A 755 -25.22 -23.09 -2.30
C ARG A 755 -26.08 -23.06 -3.54
N TYR A 756 -26.10 -21.93 -4.24
CA TYR A 756 -26.76 -21.75 -5.52
C TYR A 756 -25.74 -21.49 -6.62
N ARG A 757 -25.75 -22.29 -7.68
CA ARG A 757 -24.86 -22.12 -8.83
C ARG A 757 -25.59 -21.42 -9.96
N ARG A 758 -24.95 -20.41 -10.54
CA ARG A 758 -25.36 -19.77 -11.80
C ARG A 758 -24.28 -19.96 -12.87
N ARG A 759 -24.69 -20.10 -14.12
CA ARG A 759 -23.81 -20.26 -15.29
C ARG A 759 -24.21 -19.29 -16.38
N GLY A 760 -23.22 -18.73 -17.05
CA GLY A 760 -23.38 -17.75 -18.11
C GLY A 760 -22.12 -17.65 -18.96
N GLN A 761 -22.06 -16.63 -19.82
CA GLN A 761 -20.87 -16.34 -20.61
C GLN A 761 -20.77 -14.84 -20.94
N ALA A 762 -19.55 -14.40 -21.23
CA ALA A 762 -19.24 -13.11 -21.85
C ALA A 762 -18.11 -13.34 -22.85
N LEU A 763 -18.16 -12.75 -24.06
CA LEU A 763 -17.17 -13.00 -25.14
C LEU A 763 -16.96 -14.49 -25.47
N GLY A 764 -17.99 -15.32 -25.31
CA GLY A 764 -17.87 -16.78 -25.47
C GLY A 764 -17.06 -17.48 -24.37
N ILE A 765 -16.64 -16.77 -23.33
CA ILE A 765 -15.95 -17.31 -22.16
C ILE A 765 -17.00 -17.83 -21.16
N PRO A 766 -17.08 -19.14 -20.89
CA PRO A 766 -18.01 -19.69 -19.92
C PRO A 766 -17.61 -19.29 -18.49
N VAL A 767 -18.58 -18.81 -17.71
CA VAL A 767 -18.41 -18.44 -16.31
C VAL A 767 -19.43 -19.17 -15.46
N ALA A 768 -18.97 -19.81 -14.38
CA ALA A 768 -19.83 -20.34 -13.33
C ALA A 768 -19.58 -19.58 -12.04
N MET A 769 -20.64 -19.34 -11.26
CA MET A 769 -20.54 -18.66 -9.98
C MET A 769 -21.44 -19.32 -8.95
N ASP A 770 -20.88 -19.70 -7.81
CA ASP A 770 -21.63 -20.15 -6.66
C ASP A 770 -21.88 -18.98 -5.71
N VAL A 771 -23.12 -18.90 -5.22
CA VAL A 771 -23.58 -18.00 -4.16
C VAL A 771 -23.85 -18.85 -2.93
N ILE A 772 -23.16 -18.58 -1.83
CA ILE A 772 -23.13 -19.44 -0.65
C ILE A 772 -23.63 -18.64 0.56
N LEU A 773 -24.62 -19.19 1.26
CA LEU A 773 -25.03 -18.72 2.58
C LEU A 773 -24.73 -19.79 3.62
N THR A 774 -24.17 -19.36 4.75
CA THR A 774 -23.83 -20.25 5.88
C THR A 774 -24.72 -19.92 7.06
N LEU A 775 -25.20 -20.93 7.79
CA LEU A 775 -26.08 -20.74 8.95
C LEU A 775 -25.47 -19.76 9.97
N GLY A 776 -26.24 -18.74 10.34
CA GLY A 776 -25.83 -17.75 11.35
C GLY A 776 -24.82 -16.70 10.87
N SER A 777 -24.28 -16.83 9.66
CA SER A 777 -23.35 -15.84 9.10
C SER A 777 -24.11 -14.69 8.42
N PRO A 778 -23.75 -13.41 8.65
CA PRO A 778 -24.26 -12.28 7.88
C PRO A 778 -23.61 -12.16 6.50
N ARG A 779 -22.56 -12.94 6.21
CA ARG A 779 -21.77 -12.83 4.98
C ARG A 779 -22.38 -13.65 3.85
N VAL A 780 -22.41 -13.08 2.66
CA VAL A 780 -22.74 -13.76 1.40
C VAL A 780 -21.42 -14.08 0.70
N ASP A 781 -21.12 -15.36 0.55
CA ASP A 781 -19.87 -15.83 -0.06
C ASP A 781 -20.07 -16.16 -1.53
N PHE A 782 -19.05 -15.86 -2.35
CA PHE A 782 -19.07 -16.08 -3.79
C PHE A 782 -17.84 -16.86 -4.23
N GLU A 783 -18.04 -17.80 -5.16
CA GLU A 783 -16.97 -18.57 -5.80
C GLU A 783 -17.17 -18.56 -7.31
N VAL A 784 -16.32 -17.86 -8.04
CA VAL A 784 -16.34 -17.75 -9.50
C VAL A 784 -15.35 -18.75 -10.09
N SER A 785 -15.81 -19.64 -10.97
CA SER A 785 -14.97 -20.55 -11.75
C SER A 785 -14.97 -20.16 -13.22
N VAL A 786 -13.79 -20.01 -13.81
CA VAL A 786 -13.59 -19.66 -15.22
C VAL A 786 -12.38 -20.41 -15.78
N ASP A 787 -12.43 -20.81 -17.05
CA ASP A 787 -11.24 -21.21 -17.80
C ASP A 787 -10.82 -20.02 -18.67
N TRP A 788 -9.81 -19.27 -18.19
CA TRP A 788 -9.43 -17.99 -18.79
C TRP A 788 -8.57 -18.21 -20.04
N PRO A 789 -8.96 -17.67 -21.21
CA PRO A 789 -8.25 -17.92 -22.45
C PRO A 789 -6.94 -17.13 -22.58
N GLY A 790 -6.74 -16.10 -21.73
CA GLY A 790 -5.69 -15.09 -21.89
C GLY A 790 -5.99 -14.16 -23.06
N LEU A 791 -6.61 -13.02 -22.75
CA LEU A 791 -6.91 -11.93 -23.69
C LEU A 791 -6.38 -10.61 -23.13
N ASP A 792 -6.10 -9.63 -23.99
CA ASP A 792 -5.70 -8.29 -23.55
C ASP A 792 -6.84 -7.58 -22.82
N GLY A 793 -6.75 -7.51 -21.50
CA GLY A 793 -7.80 -6.98 -20.65
C GLY A 793 -7.99 -7.70 -19.32
N PHE A 794 -9.12 -7.44 -18.66
CA PHE A 794 -9.37 -7.97 -17.32
C PHE A 794 -10.81 -8.39 -17.09
N MET A 795 -11.00 -9.29 -16.13
CA MET A 795 -12.30 -9.65 -15.58
C MET A 795 -12.44 -9.06 -14.17
N ALA A 796 -13.63 -8.52 -13.87
CA ALA A 796 -13.95 -7.95 -12.58
C ALA A 796 -15.35 -8.39 -12.11
N VAL A 797 -15.55 -8.36 -10.79
CA VAL A 797 -16.89 -8.42 -10.19
C VAL A 797 -17.40 -7.03 -9.87
N ARG A 798 -18.68 -6.78 -10.15
CA ARG A 798 -19.38 -5.49 -10.05
C ARG A 798 -20.41 -5.50 -8.93
N PHE A 799 -20.38 -4.45 -8.12
CA PHE A 799 -21.32 -4.18 -7.03
C PHE A 799 -21.96 -2.80 -7.20
N PRO A 800 -23.27 -2.63 -6.91
CA PRO A 800 -23.91 -1.31 -6.93
C PRO A 800 -23.28 -0.33 -5.95
N LEU A 801 -22.99 0.90 -6.41
CA LEU A 801 -22.39 1.96 -5.60
C LEU A 801 -23.38 3.11 -5.40
N PRO A 802 -24.02 3.24 -4.23
CA PRO A 802 -24.87 4.39 -3.92
C PRO A 802 -24.05 5.69 -3.94
N VAL A 803 -24.67 6.80 -4.37
CA VAL A 803 -24.04 8.13 -4.41
C VAL A 803 -25.06 9.15 -3.86
N PRO A 804 -24.70 10.00 -2.88
CA PRO A 804 -23.38 10.08 -2.23
C PRO A 804 -23.11 8.89 -1.29
N CYS A 805 -21.83 8.54 -1.13
CA CYS A 805 -21.36 7.54 -0.18
C CYS A 805 -19.97 7.89 0.34
N ARG A 806 -19.59 7.29 1.47
CA ARG A 806 -18.22 7.28 1.96
C ARG A 806 -17.62 5.90 1.76
N MET A 807 -16.40 5.84 1.25
CA MET A 807 -15.66 4.59 1.07
C MET A 807 -14.51 4.50 2.06
N ARG A 808 -14.27 3.30 2.58
CA ARG A 808 -13.13 2.97 3.44
C ARG A 808 -12.45 1.71 2.94
N GLY A 809 -11.12 1.69 2.95
CA GLY A 809 -10.32 0.56 2.51
C GLY A 809 -9.43 0.05 3.63
N ASP A 810 -9.33 -1.27 3.76
CA ASP A 810 -8.33 -1.92 4.61
C ASP A 810 -6.92 -1.67 4.05
N ILE A 811 -5.99 -1.43 4.97
CA ILE A 811 -4.55 -1.29 4.72
C ILE A 811 -3.79 -2.09 5.77
N PRO A 812 -2.50 -2.40 5.55
CA PRO A 812 -1.69 -2.92 6.64
C PRO A 812 -1.77 -2.02 7.88
N PHE A 813 -2.08 -2.63 9.03
CA PHE A 813 -2.27 -1.97 10.31
C PHE A 813 -3.36 -0.87 10.38
N GLY A 814 -4.42 -0.91 9.57
CA GLY A 814 -5.52 0.04 9.75
C GLY A 814 -6.60 0.05 8.67
N VAL A 815 -7.54 0.99 8.81
CA VAL A 815 -8.59 1.26 7.83
C VAL A 815 -8.63 2.77 7.58
N GLU A 816 -8.46 3.17 6.33
CA GLU A 816 -8.41 4.58 5.93
C GLU A 816 -9.52 4.94 4.94
N VAL A 817 -9.79 6.25 4.80
CA VAL A 817 -10.82 6.75 3.87
C VAL A 817 -10.32 6.64 2.42
N ARG A 818 -11.23 6.31 1.50
CA ARG A 818 -10.97 6.22 0.06
C ARG A 818 -11.74 7.32 -0.67
N ASP A 819 -11.21 8.54 -0.67
CA ASP A 819 -11.80 9.67 -1.41
C ASP A 819 -11.38 9.67 -2.89
N ILE A 820 -11.79 8.62 -3.61
CA ILE A 820 -11.39 8.40 -5.01
C ILE A 820 -12.02 9.43 -5.95
N ALA A 821 -13.09 10.12 -5.54
CA ALA A 821 -13.74 11.14 -6.34
C ALA A 821 -12.87 12.39 -6.51
N GLY A 822 -12.03 12.70 -5.51
CA GLY A 822 -11.12 13.84 -5.50
C GLY A 822 -9.74 13.56 -6.07
N GLU A 823 -9.46 12.34 -6.51
CA GLU A 823 -8.13 11.93 -6.96
C GLU A 823 -7.84 12.35 -8.41
N PRO A 824 -6.69 12.99 -8.70
CA PRO A 824 -6.31 13.31 -10.06
C PRO A 824 -5.79 12.06 -10.80
N TYR A 825 -6.40 11.77 -11.95
CA TYR A 825 -5.92 10.76 -12.89
C TYR A 825 -5.28 11.45 -14.09
N MET A 826 -4.13 10.93 -14.54
CA MET A 826 -3.21 11.61 -15.44
C MET A 826 -3.45 11.28 -16.92
N LYS A 827 -4.55 10.57 -17.26
CA LYS A 827 -4.86 10.19 -18.64
C LYS A 827 -4.97 11.39 -19.59
N ASP A 828 -5.51 12.52 -19.10
CA ASP A 828 -5.73 13.76 -19.86
C ASP A 828 -4.63 14.81 -19.56
N HIS A 829 -3.65 14.44 -18.73
CA HIS A 829 -2.59 15.31 -18.22
C HIS A 829 -1.23 14.63 -18.35
N TRP A 830 -0.91 14.13 -19.54
CA TRP A 830 0.36 13.44 -19.78
C TRP A 830 1.53 14.41 -19.71
N VAL A 831 2.48 14.15 -18.80
CA VAL A 831 3.72 14.94 -18.62
C VAL A 831 4.94 14.00 -18.60
N GLY A 832 4.90 12.95 -19.43
CA GLY A 832 5.97 11.95 -19.53
C GLY A 832 5.95 10.90 -18.39
N PRO A 833 7.12 10.39 -17.95
CA PRO A 833 7.22 9.33 -16.94
C PRO A 833 6.53 9.64 -15.60
N HIS A 834 6.28 10.91 -15.29
CA HIS A 834 5.58 11.37 -14.09
C HIS A 834 4.05 11.15 -14.08
N SER A 835 3.48 10.65 -15.18
CA SER A 835 2.05 10.42 -15.35
C SER A 835 1.65 8.94 -15.39
N MET A 836 2.60 8.01 -15.50
CA MET A 836 2.35 6.60 -15.84
C MET A 836 1.56 5.83 -14.76
N GLU A 837 1.67 6.23 -13.50
CA GLU A 837 1.05 5.52 -12.38
C GLU A 837 -0.47 5.68 -12.35
N ARG A 838 -1.01 6.72 -12.98
CA ARG A 838 -2.38 7.24 -12.79
C ARG A 838 -3.18 7.30 -14.09
N VAL A 839 -2.95 6.37 -15.03
CA VAL A 839 -3.59 6.41 -16.36
C VAL A 839 -4.98 5.74 -16.44
N ARG A 840 -5.43 5.06 -15.39
CA ARG A 840 -6.76 4.41 -15.34
C ARG A 840 -7.67 5.07 -14.31
N ASP A 841 -8.70 5.77 -14.80
CA ASP A 841 -9.67 6.48 -13.96
C ASP A 841 -10.34 5.58 -12.93
N GLY A 842 -10.50 6.14 -11.73
CA GLY A 842 -11.19 5.48 -10.63
C GLY A 842 -10.47 4.25 -10.06
N LEU A 843 -9.27 3.89 -10.56
CA LEU A 843 -8.49 2.78 -10.04
C LEU A 843 -7.95 3.12 -8.65
N PHE A 844 -8.14 2.21 -7.70
CA PHE A 844 -7.55 2.31 -6.37
C PHE A 844 -7.30 0.95 -5.74
N TYR A 845 -6.68 0.93 -4.55
CA TYR A 845 -6.39 -0.30 -3.82
C TYR A 845 -7.03 -0.36 -2.43
N ALA A 846 -7.31 -1.58 -1.97
CA ALA A 846 -7.54 -1.92 -0.58
C ALA A 846 -7.14 -3.38 -0.35
N ARG A 847 -6.49 -3.68 0.77
CA ARG A 847 -5.81 -4.96 1.00
C ARG A 847 -6.79 -6.13 1.10
N SER A 848 -7.75 -6.07 2.02
CA SER A 848 -8.71 -7.18 2.26
C SER A 848 -10.15 -6.82 1.92
N PHE A 849 -10.53 -5.56 2.10
CA PHE A 849 -11.91 -5.15 1.87
C PHE A 849 -12.05 -3.67 1.52
N VAL A 850 -13.16 -3.36 0.85
CA VAL A 850 -13.68 -2.00 0.68
C VAL A 850 -15.06 -1.94 1.29
N ALA A 851 -15.27 -1.00 2.22
CA ALA A 851 -16.57 -0.71 2.80
C ALA A 851 -17.19 0.53 2.15
N VAL A 852 -18.50 0.48 1.91
CA VAL A 852 -19.31 1.55 1.35
C VAL A 852 -20.38 1.92 2.38
N GLU A 853 -20.38 3.18 2.80
CA GLU A 853 -21.26 3.73 3.82
C GLU A 853 -22.20 4.77 3.19
N GLN A 854 -23.50 4.56 3.37
CA GLN A 854 -24.53 5.47 2.88
C GLN A 854 -24.93 6.49 3.97
N PRO A 855 -25.40 7.69 3.57
CA PRO A 855 -25.87 8.70 4.52
C PRO A 855 -27.06 8.26 5.39
N ASP A 856 -27.85 7.28 4.93
CA ASP A 856 -28.98 6.72 5.66
C ASP A 856 -28.58 5.67 6.72
N GLY A 857 -27.27 5.44 6.89
CA GLY A 857 -26.69 4.49 7.84
C GLY A 857 -26.62 3.06 7.33
N GLN A 858 -27.08 2.76 6.11
CA GLN A 858 -26.87 1.45 5.50
C GLN A 858 -25.44 1.33 4.97
N SER A 859 -24.82 0.17 5.13
CA SER A 859 -23.48 -0.05 4.58
C SER A 859 -23.28 -1.49 4.15
N TYR A 860 -22.26 -1.72 3.33
CA TYR A 860 -21.78 -3.05 3.00
C TYR A 860 -20.26 -3.05 2.84
N ALA A 861 -19.63 -4.21 2.96
CA ALA A 861 -18.23 -4.39 2.60
C ALA A 861 -18.06 -5.49 1.56
N VAL A 862 -17.19 -5.26 0.58
CA VAL A 862 -16.70 -6.25 -0.38
C VAL A 862 -15.36 -6.76 0.14
N ILE A 863 -15.26 -8.05 0.43
CA ILE A 863 -14.09 -8.69 1.02
C ILE A 863 -13.45 -9.61 -0.02
N GLY A 864 -12.18 -9.40 -0.35
CA GLY A 864 -11.40 -10.32 -1.16
C GLY A 864 -10.84 -11.48 -0.33
N ARG A 865 -10.90 -12.72 -0.83
CA ARG A 865 -10.38 -13.91 -0.12
C ARG A 865 -9.08 -14.43 -0.75
N ASN A 866 -9.12 -14.77 -2.04
CA ASN A 866 -7.96 -15.11 -2.88
C ASN A 866 -7.93 -14.25 -4.17
N THR A 867 -8.56 -13.08 -4.10
CA THR A 867 -8.63 -12.09 -5.19
C THR A 867 -7.67 -10.95 -4.92
N ASP A 868 -7.37 -10.14 -5.94
CA ASP A 868 -6.40 -9.05 -5.78
C ASP A 868 -6.91 -7.88 -4.92
N ARG A 869 -6.13 -6.83 -4.79
CA ARG A 869 -6.39 -5.65 -3.95
C ARG A 869 -6.93 -4.47 -4.74
N TYR A 870 -7.13 -4.61 -6.05
CA TYR A 870 -7.46 -3.51 -6.95
C TYR A 870 -8.95 -3.42 -7.26
N TYR A 871 -9.41 -2.17 -7.29
CA TYR A 871 -10.79 -1.80 -7.48
C TYR A 871 -10.92 -0.62 -8.45
N LEU A 872 -12.08 -0.49 -9.10
CA LEU A 872 -12.43 0.66 -9.94
C LEU A 872 -13.71 1.31 -9.44
N ARG A 873 -13.67 2.62 -9.20
CA ARG A 873 -14.83 3.42 -8.78
C ARG A 873 -15.53 4.09 -9.96
N HIS A 874 -16.73 3.60 -10.24
CA HIS A 874 -17.74 4.03 -11.20
C HIS A 874 -18.59 5.26 -10.80
N CYS A 875 -18.20 6.52 -11.06
CA CYS A 875 -19.05 7.68 -10.70
C CYS A 875 -20.38 7.72 -11.47
N THR A 876 -20.31 7.78 -12.81
CA THR A 876 -21.49 7.91 -13.67
C THR A 876 -22.29 6.62 -13.70
N GLY A 877 -21.60 5.48 -13.74
CA GLY A 877 -22.20 4.15 -13.73
C GLY A 877 -22.79 3.73 -12.38
N ARG A 878 -22.41 4.41 -11.28
CA ARG A 878 -22.85 4.09 -9.90
C ARG A 878 -22.59 2.63 -9.52
N TYR A 879 -21.36 2.17 -9.76
CA TYR A 879 -20.91 0.84 -9.34
C TYR A 879 -19.43 0.83 -8.91
N LEU A 880 -19.09 -0.15 -8.10
CA LEU A 880 -17.73 -0.50 -7.69
C LEU A 880 -17.36 -1.80 -8.37
N GLU A 881 -16.17 -1.88 -8.96
CA GLU A 881 -15.63 -3.12 -9.49
C GLU A 881 -14.43 -3.57 -8.69
N HIS A 882 -14.31 -4.87 -8.49
CA HIS A 882 -13.14 -5.51 -7.92
C HIS A 882 -12.50 -6.41 -8.99
N ILE A 883 -11.25 -6.12 -9.36
CA ILE A 883 -10.54 -6.82 -10.45
C ILE A 883 -10.11 -8.20 -9.96
N LEU A 884 -10.48 -9.24 -10.72
CA LEU A 884 -10.21 -10.64 -10.38
C LEU A 884 -8.95 -11.16 -11.09
N ILE A 885 -8.82 -10.86 -12.38
CA ILE A 885 -7.68 -11.24 -13.22
C ILE A 885 -7.48 -10.21 -14.31
N ASN A 886 -6.23 -9.88 -14.60
CA ASN A 886 -5.78 -9.04 -15.69
C ASN A 886 -4.78 -9.82 -16.53
N SER A 887 -4.79 -9.58 -17.84
CA SER A 887 -3.94 -10.26 -18.78
C SER A 887 -3.46 -9.32 -19.87
N VAL A 888 -2.20 -9.52 -20.26
CA VAL A 888 -1.54 -8.86 -21.37
C VAL A 888 -0.94 -9.95 -22.22
N VAL A 889 -1.34 -10.02 -23.48
CA VAL A 889 -0.97 -11.07 -24.43
C VAL A 889 -0.25 -10.47 -25.62
N THR A 890 -0.61 -9.26 -26.01
CA THR A 890 0.13 -8.48 -27.00
C THR A 890 1.28 -7.75 -26.28
N LEU A 891 2.52 -7.96 -26.75
CA LEU A 891 3.77 -7.45 -26.15
C LEU A 891 4.60 -6.73 -27.21
N ASP A 892 5.35 -5.70 -26.81
CA ASP A 892 5.98 -4.77 -27.75
C ASP A 892 7.42 -5.16 -28.15
N GLU A 893 8.27 -5.70 -27.24
CA GLU A 893 9.70 -5.95 -27.53
C GLU A 893 10.39 -7.03 -26.64
N TRP A 894 11.25 -6.64 -25.69
CA TRP A 894 12.05 -7.51 -24.81
C TRP A 894 11.17 -8.41 -23.92
N GLU A 895 9.93 -7.98 -23.72
CA GLU A 895 8.91 -8.64 -22.92
C GLU A 895 8.55 -10.03 -23.46
N HIS A 896 8.86 -10.34 -24.73
CA HIS A 896 8.73 -11.70 -25.27
C HIS A 896 9.58 -12.74 -24.53
N GLN A 897 10.59 -12.32 -23.76
CA GLN A 897 11.44 -13.19 -22.93
C GLN A 897 10.90 -13.37 -21.49
N VAL A 898 9.95 -12.53 -21.07
CA VAL A 898 9.30 -12.63 -19.76
C VAL A 898 8.48 -13.91 -19.70
N GLU A 899 8.43 -14.54 -18.52
CA GLU A 899 7.67 -15.76 -18.30
C GLU A 899 6.18 -15.55 -18.62
N PRO A 900 5.63 -16.14 -19.71
CA PRO A 900 4.29 -15.79 -20.20
C PRO A 900 3.17 -16.08 -19.19
N SER A 901 3.36 -17.05 -18.29
CA SER A 901 2.36 -17.36 -17.25
C SER A 901 2.15 -16.20 -16.28
N THR A 902 3.12 -15.30 -16.11
CA THR A 902 2.95 -14.08 -15.30
C THR A 902 1.99 -13.07 -15.93
N LEU A 903 1.96 -13.01 -17.26
CA LEU A 903 1.25 -11.98 -18.02
C LEU A 903 -0.11 -12.47 -18.53
N HIS A 904 -0.20 -13.71 -19.01
CA HIS A 904 -1.36 -14.16 -19.77
C HIS A 904 -2.50 -14.72 -18.92
N GLY A 905 -2.20 -15.25 -17.73
CA GLY A 905 -3.20 -15.81 -16.83
C GLY A 905 -4.00 -17.02 -17.36
N ARG A 906 -3.48 -17.78 -18.34
CA ARG A 906 -4.28 -18.83 -19.01
C ARG A 906 -4.64 -20.00 -18.10
N GLY A 907 -5.81 -20.59 -18.35
CA GLY A 907 -6.27 -21.83 -17.74
C GLY A 907 -7.30 -21.62 -16.63
N PRO A 908 -7.55 -22.65 -15.80
CA PRO A 908 -8.61 -22.61 -14.82
C PRO A 908 -8.27 -21.68 -13.64
N HIS A 909 -9.23 -20.83 -13.26
CA HIS A 909 -9.18 -19.99 -12.07
C HIS A 909 -10.45 -20.15 -11.22
N ARG A 910 -10.29 -20.03 -9.90
CA ARG A 910 -11.36 -20.01 -8.91
C ARG A 910 -11.26 -18.80 -7.97
N PHE A 911 -11.99 -17.73 -8.26
CA PHE A 911 -11.99 -16.53 -7.41
C PHE A 911 -13.03 -16.60 -6.30
N MET A 912 -12.62 -16.30 -5.07
CA MET A 912 -13.45 -16.23 -3.88
C MET A 912 -13.45 -14.84 -3.29
N PHE A 913 -14.64 -14.30 -3.06
CA PHE A 913 -14.86 -13.02 -2.41
C PHE A 913 -16.20 -13.04 -1.68
N SER A 914 -16.47 -12.01 -0.88
CA SER A 914 -17.68 -11.96 -0.06
C SER A 914 -18.30 -10.58 -0.06
N LEU A 915 -19.61 -10.55 0.13
CA LEU A 915 -20.37 -9.35 0.47
C LEU A 915 -20.82 -9.45 1.92
N LEU A 916 -20.50 -8.43 2.72
CA LEU A 916 -20.93 -8.29 4.09
C LEU A 916 -21.93 -7.12 4.20
N PRO A 917 -23.25 -7.36 4.13
CA PRO A 917 -24.23 -6.34 4.46
C PRO A 917 -24.13 -5.95 5.94
N CYS A 918 -24.21 -4.65 6.21
CA CYS A 918 -24.09 -4.07 7.54
C CYS A 918 -25.36 -3.26 7.83
N PHE A 919 -26.41 -3.97 8.24
CA PHE A 919 -27.76 -3.40 8.36
C PHE A 919 -27.96 -2.55 9.62
N ASP A 920 -27.19 -2.73 10.68
CA ASP A 920 -27.42 -2.14 12.01
C ASP A 920 -26.37 -1.11 12.44
N GLY A 921 -25.54 -0.63 11.51
CA GLY A 921 -24.45 0.30 11.83
C GLY A 921 -23.25 -0.39 12.48
N SER A 922 -22.93 -1.61 12.04
CA SER A 922 -21.77 -2.37 12.50
C SER A 922 -20.48 -1.52 12.52
N SER A 923 -19.71 -1.66 13.62
CA SER A 923 -18.48 -0.90 13.82
C SER A 923 -17.41 -1.23 12.77
N GLY A 924 -16.41 -0.36 12.62
CA GLY A 924 -15.25 -0.65 11.76
C GLY A 924 -14.59 -1.98 12.11
N ALA A 925 -14.52 -2.31 13.41
CA ALA A 925 -13.87 -3.50 13.93
C ALA A 925 -14.57 -4.78 13.47
N HIS A 926 -15.90 -4.76 13.42
CA HIS A 926 -16.67 -5.89 12.89
C HIS A 926 -16.28 -6.22 11.43
N ARG A 927 -16.05 -5.21 10.60
CA ARG A 927 -15.64 -5.42 9.20
C ARG A 927 -14.22 -5.98 9.09
N VAL A 928 -13.30 -5.50 9.91
CA VAL A 928 -11.93 -6.01 9.96
C VAL A 928 -11.90 -7.48 10.39
N ARG A 929 -12.64 -7.84 11.45
CA ARG A 929 -12.77 -9.23 11.91
C ARG A 929 -13.41 -10.13 10.86
N ALA A 930 -14.50 -9.69 10.25
CA ALA A 930 -15.17 -10.47 9.20
C ALA A 930 -14.25 -10.70 7.98
N ALA A 931 -13.40 -9.73 7.63
CA ALA A 931 -12.41 -9.91 6.58
C ALA A 931 -11.30 -10.88 6.98
N ALA A 932 -10.79 -10.79 8.21
CA ALA A 932 -9.81 -11.75 8.75
C ALA A 932 -10.38 -13.17 8.81
N GLU A 933 -11.64 -13.35 9.22
CA GLU A 933 -12.33 -14.64 9.22
C GLU A 933 -12.55 -15.22 7.83
N ALA A 934 -12.93 -14.39 6.86
CA ALA A 934 -13.10 -14.84 5.48
C ALA A 934 -11.77 -15.27 4.85
N ARG A 935 -10.67 -14.60 5.21
CA ARG A 935 -9.34 -14.87 4.70
C ARG A 935 -8.61 -15.95 5.48
N SER A 936 -8.98 -16.26 6.72
CA SER A 936 -8.33 -17.28 7.54
C SER A 936 -9.31 -18.39 7.88
N GLU A 937 -9.33 -19.43 7.06
CA GLU A 937 -10.17 -20.62 7.28
C GLU A 937 -9.65 -21.44 8.48
N PRO A 938 -10.54 -22.10 9.24
CA PRO A 938 -10.12 -23.08 10.25
C PRO A 938 -9.25 -24.19 9.66
N ILE A 939 -8.19 -24.56 10.37
CA ILE A 939 -7.21 -25.56 9.90
C ILE A 939 -7.66 -26.93 10.41
N VAL A 940 -7.97 -27.85 9.50
CA VAL A 940 -8.38 -29.23 9.84
C VAL A 940 -7.21 -30.17 9.63
N LEU A 941 -6.86 -30.94 10.66
CA LEU A 941 -5.85 -32.00 10.60
C LEU A 941 -6.46 -33.31 11.10
N ASP A 942 -6.02 -34.45 10.55
CA ASP A 942 -6.33 -35.74 11.16
C ASP A 942 -5.71 -35.80 12.55
N ALA A 943 -6.49 -36.28 13.53
CA ALA A 943 -5.95 -36.58 14.84
C ALA A 943 -4.96 -37.74 14.69
N VAL A 944 -3.76 -37.57 15.24
CA VAL A 944 -2.70 -38.58 15.15
C VAL A 944 -3.18 -39.82 15.89
N ARG A 945 -3.60 -40.87 15.15
CA ARG A 945 -3.72 -42.22 15.69
C ARG A 945 -2.29 -42.67 16.00
N SER A 946 -1.92 -42.69 17.27
CA SER A 946 -0.62 -43.22 17.69
C SER A 946 -0.46 -44.64 17.14
N ALA A 947 0.42 -44.83 16.15
CA ALA A 947 1.20 -46.06 16.14
C ALA A 947 2.09 -45.99 17.39
N PRO A 948 2.08 -46.99 18.27
CA PRO A 948 2.89 -46.93 19.49
C PRO A 948 4.36 -46.96 19.08
N ALA A 949 5.04 -45.82 19.17
CA ALA A 949 6.49 -45.82 19.30
C ALA A 949 6.80 -46.30 20.74
N PRO A 950 7.74 -47.24 20.94
CA PRO A 950 8.11 -47.65 22.29
C PRO A 950 8.68 -46.45 23.03
N PRO A 951 8.29 -46.21 24.30
CA PRO A 951 8.77 -45.06 25.04
C PRO A 951 10.29 -45.20 25.30
N PRO A 952 11.08 -44.13 25.20
CA PRO A 952 12.40 -44.11 25.81
C PRO A 952 12.24 -44.28 27.34
N PRO A 953 13.20 -44.91 28.03
CA PRO A 953 13.09 -45.20 29.46
C PRO A 953 13.04 -43.89 30.26
N LEU A 954 11.93 -43.65 30.96
CA LEU A 954 11.78 -42.58 31.93
C LEU A 954 12.49 -42.95 33.25
N PRO A 955 13.18 -42.00 33.91
CA PRO A 955 13.55 -42.15 35.32
C PRO A 955 12.29 -42.10 36.20
N SER A 956 12.33 -42.83 37.31
CA SER A 956 11.19 -43.08 38.21
C SER A 956 10.49 -41.82 38.74
N PRO A 957 9.16 -41.89 39.00
CA PRO A 957 8.39 -40.76 39.51
C PRO A 957 8.65 -40.53 41.01
N VAL A 958 8.97 -39.30 41.38
CA VAL A 958 8.84 -38.82 42.76
C VAL A 958 7.40 -38.33 42.94
N LYS A 959 6.69 -38.92 43.90
CA LYS A 959 5.37 -38.46 44.36
C LYS A 959 5.54 -37.13 45.10
N GLY A 960 4.84 -36.10 44.63
CA GLY A 960 4.61 -34.84 45.33
C GLY A 960 3.34 -34.19 44.76
N GLU A 961 2.36 -34.01 45.64
CA GLU A 961 1.01 -33.48 45.38
C GLU A 961 1.04 -31.97 45.02
N GLY A 962 0.07 -31.49 44.22
CA GLY A 962 -0.27 -30.06 44.13
C GLY A 962 -0.75 -29.57 42.76
N ASP A 963 -2.06 -29.67 42.52
CA ASP A 963 -2.94 -28.91 41.60
C ASP A 963 -2.62 -28.78 40.09
N LEU A 964 -3.45 -29.51 39.34
CA LEU A 964 -3.75 -29.41 37.94
C LEU A 964 -4.49 -28.09 37.65
N LEU A 965 -4.21 -27.50 36.49
CA LEU A 965 -4.85 -26.31 35.89
C LEU A 965 -6.30 -26.08 36.39
N PRO A 966 -6.65 -24.95 37.02
CA PRO A 966 -8.03 -24.70 37.39
C PRO A 966 -8.89 -24.43 36.13
N PRO A 967 -10.17 -24.83 36.14
CA PRO A 967 -11.12 -24.44 35.11
C PRO A 967 -11.36 -22.93 35.14
N SER A 968 -11.55 -22.35 33.95
CA SER A 968 -12.02 -20.97 33.77
C SER A 968 -13.27 -20.70 34.63
N PRO A 969 -13.37 -19.57 35.36
CA PRO A 969 -14.63 -19.19 35.98
C PRO A 969 -15.63 -18.81 34.89
N ALA A 970 -16.71 -19.58 34.87
CA ALA A 970 -17.79 -19.58 33.90
C ALA A 970 -18.44 -18.20 33.66
N ALA A 971 -18.87 -18.00 32.41
CA ALA A 971 -20.29 -17.87 32.14
C ALA A 971 -20.68 -18.72 30.91
N GLY A 972 -20.75 -20.04 31.10
CA GLY A 972 -21.56 -20.96 30.29
C GLY A 972 -20.82 -21.83 29.25
N GLY A 973 -20.41 -23.03 29.66
CA GLY A 973 -20.07 -24.17 28.79
C GLY A 973 -18.58 -24.31 28.43
N GLY A 974 -17.93 -25.38 28.90
CA GLY A 974 -16.59 -25.78 28.41
C GLY A 974 -16.63 -26.07 26.90
N GLN A 975 -15.57 -25.90 26.10
CA GLN A 975 -14.17 -26.26 26.30
C GLN A 975 -13.22 -25.32 25.53
N GLY A 976 -11.98 -25.19 26.02
CA GLY A 976 -10.84 -24.60 25.31
C GLY A 976 -9.77 -24.15 26.30
N GLU A 977 -8.57 -24.73 26.27
CA GLU A 977 -7.43 -24.17 26.99
C GLU A 977 -7.13 -22.76 26.44
N GLY A 978 -6.97 -21.79 27.34
CA GLY A 978 -7.06 -20.35 27.08
C GLY A 978 -6.17 -19.82 25.95
N GLY A 979 -6.82 -19.17 24.99
CA GLY A 979 -6.17 -18.48 23.89
C GLY A 979 -6.06 -16.96 24.08
N ILE A 980 -5.35 -16.33 23.15
CA ILE A 980 -5.19 -14.87 23.09
C ILE A 980 -6.53 -14.27 22.67
N ILE A 981 -7.28 -13.74 23.63
CA ILE A 981 -8.49 -12.95 23.35
C ILE A 981 -8.05 -11.50 23.22
N VAL A 982 -8.39 -10.81 22.14
CA VAL A 982 -8.12 -9.37 22.00
C VAL A 982 -9.44 -8.60 21.94
N SER A 983 -9.47 -7.38 22.50
CA SER A 983 -10.62 -6.47 22.41
C SER A 983 -11.04 -6.22 20.95
N PRO A 984 -12.34 -5.96 20.65
CA PRO A 984 -12.86 -5.75 19.29
C PRO A 984 -12.02 -4.83 18.39
N ASN A 985 -11.55 -3.72 18.92
CA ASN A 985 -10.84 -2.69 18.15
C ASN A 985 -9.33 -2.92 17.99
N ALA A 986 -8.80 -4.00 18.58
CA ALA A 986 -7.39 -4.35 18.49
C ALA A 986 -7.21 -5.68 17.76
N ASN A 987 -6.21 -5.74 16.88
CA ASN A 987 -5.86 -6.94 16.14
C ASN A 987 -4.44 -7.38 16.46
N LEU A 988 -4.26 -8.68 16.65
CA LEU A 988 -2.96 -9.34 16.78
C LEU A 988 -2.40 -9.64 15.39
N THR A 989 -1.20 -9.13 15.07
CA THR A 989 -0.52 -9.40 13.80
C THR A 989 0.69 -10.31 13.95
N ALA A 990 1.31 -10.35 15.14
CA ALA A 990 2.41 -11.26 15.45
C ALA A 990 2.31 -11.83 16.87
N PHE A 991 2.64 -13.11 17.00
CA PHE A 991 2.88 -13.78 18.27
C PHE A 991 3.99 -14.82 18.04
N ARG A 992 5.22 -14.47 18.39
CA ARG A 992 6.43 -15.22 17.99
C ARG A 992 7.45 -15.30 19.11
N LEU A 993 8.31 -16.32 19.07
CA LEU A 993 9.47 -16.42 19.95
C LEU A 993 10.65 -15.59 19.41
N VAL A 994 11.26 -14.78 20.26
CA VAL A 994 12.43 -13.93 19.95
C VAL A 994 13.38 -13.91 21.16
N ASP A 995 14.57 -14.48 20.99
CA ASP A 995 15.61 -14.64 22.03
C ASP A 995 15.07 -15.19 23.36
N GLY A 996 14.21 -16.23 23.29
CA GLY A 996 13.65 -16.88 24.49
C GLY A 996 12.53 -16.10 25.19
N ALA A 997 12.09 -14.97 24.63
CA ALA A 997 10.90 -14.23 25.06
C ALA A 997 9.83 -14.26 23.96
N VAL A 998 8.56 -14.07 24.33
CA VAL A 998 7.48 -13.93 23.37
C VAL A 998 7.37 -12.47 22.94
N GLU A 999 7.46 -12.21 21.65
CA GLU A 999 7.13 -10.94 21.03
C GLU A 999 5.69 -11.00 20.51
N MET A 1000 4.90 -10.02 20.90
CA MET A 1000 3.51 -9.89 20.52
C MET A 1000 3.27 -8.51 19.92
N ARG A 1001 2.57 -8.43 18.80
CA ARG A 1001 2.29 -7.16 18.10
C ARG A 1001 0.82 -6.97 17.87
N LEU A 1002 0.34 -5.79 18.25
CA LEU A 1002 -1.06 -5.41 18.15
C LEU A 1002 -1.17 -4.07 17.44
N HIS A 1003 -2.33 -3.83 16.83
CA HIS A 1003 -2.68 -2.49 16.42
C HIS A 1003 -4.16 -2.19 16.65
N GLU A 1004 -4.46 -0.91 16.90
CA GLU A 1004 -5.82 -0.39 16.86
C GLU A 1004 -6.22 -0.19 15.39
N CYS A 1005 -7.42 -0.63 15.01
CA CYS A 1005 -7.80 -0.75 13.60
C CYS A 1005 -8.88 0.24 13.12
N CYS A 1006 -9.47 1.05 14.01
CA CYS A 1006 -10.70 1.78 13.74
C CYS A 1006 -10.65 3.28 14.03
N GLY A 1007 -9.54 3.78 14.57
CA GLY A 1007 -9.38 5.18 14.92
C GLY A 1007 -10.03 5.57 16.24
N GLU A 1008 -10.22 4.60 17.12
CA GLU A 1008 -10.87 4.81 18.41
C GLU A 1008 -9.89 4.45 19.53
N SER A 1009 -9.80 5.27 20.58
CA SER A 1009 -9.06 4.87 21.79
C SER A 1009 -9.73 3.63 22.37
N SER A 1010 -8.93 2.62 22.68
CA SER A 1010 -9.42 1.35 23.20
C SER A 1010 -8.47 0.78 24.24
N THR A 1011 -8.97 -0.12 25.08
CA THR A 1011 -8.12 -0.90 25.99
C THR A 1011 -8.10 -2.33 25.48
N ALA A 1012 -6.92 -2.82 25.13
CA ALA A 1012 -6.71 -4.20 24.73
C ALA A 1012 -6.50 -5.07 25.97
N HIS A 1013 -7.46 -5.96 26.22
CA HIS A 1013 -7.36 -7.02 27.22
C HIS A 1013 -6.92 -8.30 26.53
N MET A 1014 -5.95 -9.01 27.11
CA MET A 1014 -5.47 -10.27 26.57
C MET A 1014 -5.22 -11.32 27.62
N GLY A 1015 -5.72 -12.54 27.36
CA GLY A 1015 -5.32 -13.76 28.06
C GLY A 1015 -4.10 -14.38 27.41
N LEU A 1016 -3.16 -14.86 28.21
CA LEU A 1016 -1.94 -15.51 27.77
C LEU A 1016 -1.92 -17.00 28.15
N PRO A 1017 -1.26 -17.86 27.36
CA PRO A 1017 -1.12 -19.28 27.68
C PRO A 1017 -0.12 -19.55 28.82
N PHE A 1018 0.56 -18.51 29.33
CA PHE A 1018 1.51 -18.58 30.44
C PHE A 1018 1.44 -17.30 31.28
N GLU A 1019 2.00 -17.34 32.49
CA GLU A 1019 2.17 -16.16 33.34
C GLU A 1019 3.48 -15.44 33.00
N PRO A 1020 3.45 -14.18 32.53
CA PRO A 1020 4.66 -13.45 32.19
C PRO A 1020 5.36 -12.94 33.45
N ALA A 1021 6.68 -13.13 33.52
CA ALA A 1021 7.53 -12.52 34.55
C ALA A 1021 7.75 -11.02 34.32
N SER A 1022 7.72 -10.59 33.06
CA SER A 1022 7.84 -9.19 32.68
C SER A 1022 7.09 -8.93 31.37
N ALA A 1023 6.58 -7.71 31.22
CA ALA A 1023 6.01 -7.20 29.98
C ALA A 1023 6.62 -5.82 29.70
N THR A 1024 7.19 -5.63 28.51
CA THR A 1024 7.87 -4.38 28.14
C THR A 1024 7.46 -3.97 26.73
N LEU A 1025 7.07 -2.71 26.55
CA LEU A 1025 6.84 -2.15 25.22
C LEU A 1025 8.17 -1.98 24.50
N THR A 1026 8.22 -2.32 23.22
CA THR A 1026 9.42 -2.17 22.41
C THR A 1026 9.11 -1.62 21.02
N ASP A 1027 10.12 -1.06 20.37
CA ASP A 1027 10.11 -0.85 18.92
C ASP A 1027 10.26 -2.20 18.19
N PHE A 1028 10.34 -2.18 16.86
CA PHE A 1028 10.42 -3.40 16.05
C PHE A 1028 11.78 -4.08 16.15
N LEU A 1029 12.79 -3.39 16.67
CA LEU A 1029 14.15 -3.88 16.88
C LEU A 1029 14.34 -4.38 18.33
N GLY A 1030 13.30 -4.34 19.16
CA GLY A 1030 13.32 -4.80 20.55
C GLY A 1030 13.86 -3.78 21.54
N LYS A 1031 14.04 -2.51 21.16
CA LYS A 1031 14.46 -1.44 22.08
C LYS A 1031 13.27 -0.99 22.94
N PRO A 1032 13.44 -0.83 24.27
CA PRO A 1032 12.35 -0.41 25.14
C PRO A 1032 11.73 0.93 24.74
N MET A 1033 10.40 1.00 24.82
CA MET A 1033 9.60 2.20 24.55
C MET A 1033 8.83 2.64 25.80
N PRO A 1034 8.50 3.95 25.92
CA PRO A 1034 7.70 4.45 27.03
C PRO A 1034 6.27 3.89 26.99
N GLY A 1035 5.68 3.72 28.16
CA GLY A 1035 4.31 3.23 28.36
C GLY A 1035 4.26 2.12 29.39
N THR A 1036 3.05 1.71 29.76
CA THR A 1036 2.83 0.71 30.82
C THR A 1036 1.95 -0.43 30.28
N VAL A 1037 2.40 -1.67 30.48
CA VAL A 1037 1.57 -2.86 30.30
C VAL A 1037 1.18 -3.36 31.68
N ARG A 1038 -0.11 -3.40 31.95
CA ARG A 1038 -0.64 -3.89 33.23
C ARG A 1038 -0.72 -5.41 33.16
N VAL A 1039 -0.13 -6.10 34.13
CA VAL A 1039 -0.06 -7.57 34.18
C VAL A 1039 -0.81 -8.06 35.42
N SER A 1040 -1.69 -9.05 35.25
CA SER A 1040 -2.43 -9.70 36.34
C SER A 1040 -2.56 -11.20 36.09
N GLY A 1041 -1.67 -11.99 36.71
CA GLY A 1041 -1.55 -13.42 36.43
C GLY A 1041 -1.28 -13.67 34.95
N ARG A 1042 -2.14 -14.46 34.29
CA ARG A 1042 -2.04 -14.72 32.85
C ARG A 1042 -2.69 -13.67 31.96
N HIS A 1043 -3.04 -12.49 32.49
CA HIS A 1043 -3.70 -11.45 31.72
C HIS A 1043 -2.81 -10.23 31.59
N ILE A 1044 -2.86 -9.59 30.42
CA ILE A 1044 -2.27 -8.28 30.19
C ILE A 1044 -3.33 -7.30 29.70
N GLU A 1045 -3.18 -6.06 30.10
CA GLU A 1045 -4.04 -4.94 29.71
C GLU A 1045 -3.15 -3.78 29.27
N LEU A 1046 -3.47 -3.20 28.12
CA LEU A 1046 -2.77 -2.03 27.58
C LEU A 1046 -3.74 -1.10 26.88
N ASP A 1047 -3.54 0.20 27.07
CA ASP A 1047 -4.32 1.23 26.39
C ASP A 1047 -3.72 1.50 25.02
N LEU A 1048 -4.58 1.53 24.01
CA LEU A 1048 -4.26 1.83 22.63
C LEU A 1048 -4.85 3.17 22.24
N SER A 1049 -3.98 4.04 21.74
CA SER A 1049 -4.39 5.24 21.04
C SER A 1049 -4.94 4.90 19.64
N PRO A 1050 -5.75 5.78 19.04
CA PRO A 1050 -6.26 5.59 17.68
C PRO A 1050 -5.15 5.21 16.69
N TRP A 1051 -5.34 4.14 15.92
CA TRP A 1051 -4.38 3.60 14.93
C TRP A 1051 -2.99 3.24 15.46
N GLN A 1052 -2.79 3.15 16.78
CA GLN A 1052 -1.50 2.83 17.36
C GLN A 1052 -1.10 1.38 17.09
N ILE A 1053 0.15 1.17 16.71
CA ILE A 1053 0.84 -0.12 16.59
C ILE A 1053 1.75 -0.25 17.82
N VAL A 1054 1.61 -1.36 18.54
CA VAL A 1054 2.41 -1.64 19.74
C VAL A 1054 3.06 -3.01 19.64
N THR A 1055 4.30 -3.12 20.11
CA THR A 1055 4.99 -4.40 20.29
C THR A 1055 5.26 -4.60 21.78
N VAL A 1056 4.91 -5.77 22.31
CA VAL A 1056 5.10 -6.17 23.70
C VAL A 1056 6.04 -7.36 23.74
N ARG A 1057 7.13 -7.25 24.50
CA ARG A 1057 8.03 -8.36 24.81
C ARG A 1057 7.69 -8.96 26.18
N LEU A 1058 7.39 -10.25 26.20
CA LEU A 1058 6.93 -11.01 27.36
C LEU A 1058 7.97 -12.08 27.73
N ALA A 1059 8.60 -11.97 28.90
CA ALA A 1059 9.44 -13.03 29.44
C ALA A 1059 8.59 -14.01 30.25
N ARG A 1060 8.83 -15.32 30.11
CA ARG A 1060 8.10 -16.33 30.89
C ARG A 1060 8.68 -16.43 32.30
N ALA A 1061 7.83 -16.56 33.32
CA ALA A 1061 8.27 -16.91 34.66
C ALA A 1061 8.92 -18.30 34.66
N LEU A 1062 10.18 -18.37 35.11
CA LEU A 1062 10.84 -19.65 35.34
C LEU A 1062 10.11 -20.33 36.51
N ALA A 1063 9.71 -21.59 36.33
CA ALA A 1063 9.21 -22.40 37.44
C ALA A 1063 10.35 -22.53 38.47
N GLY A 1064 10.10 -22.02 39.69
CA GLY A 1064 11.01 -22.11 40.83
C GLY A 1064 11.09 -23.51 41.42
#